data_AF-D9QJL4-F1
#
_entry.id   AF-D9QJL4-F1
#
_cell.length_a   1.000
_cell.length_b   1.000
_cell.length_c   1.000
_cell.angle_alpha   90.00
_cell.angle_beta   90.00
_cell.angle_gamma   90.00
#
_symmetry.space_group_name_H-M   'P 1'
#
loop_
_entity.id
_entity.type
_entity.pdbx_description
1 polymer ?
#
loop_
_entity_poly.entity_id
_entity_poly.type
_entity_poly.pdbx_seq_one_letter_code
_entity_poly.pdbx_strand_id
1 'polypeptide(L)'
;MRVLFGLVVALVCSVPAQAQSSRALDSFEDITAWSADASTDVTSTLSSVPGHRGDALRLDYDFNGRSGYAFAARDLSFEVPENYEISFWVRGAGPTNTFEVKFTDASGENVHWRQTTRYAFPDGWALFTIKKRQVAWAWGPKPDRTFRGAERVEFVVTAGEGGRGFIEIDDLSLRTLSPEPSVPPRPLVEASSAAGNAVAALSVDDDPLTAWVSADGGEQALTLDLGYEREFGGLTLRWANGQAASRYRVMASSDRRQWREIARVTDGDGGTDWLMTTEASARWLRLDLQQPLRPRDGSGQMGAGLGTSGPAQSVYGLTDLRVEPLAFGKDATAFLTAVAGQSRRGHYPRGFVGEQPYWTLVGVDGGGESGLISEDGAIELKRGGPSIEPFVLDNGRLVGWADVQIGQALIEDDLPIPAVTWIHDDWTLKVTAMAEGAPDAASLYGRYDLTNTSSRARTLTLALAARPMQVNGPVQFLAVPGGASPLEQIQWTGAELVLNDALRVRPLVAPDDVRLSTFQAGADPQSLIADGTDADVSRRVQSDATGLMAGSLTYTVTLAPGETRTFGWVAALAGQRPALPATGSVEAAMDTVAARVAAGWREKLDRFDLILPPEGQRIEDTMKTSLAHMLMSRQGPTLQPGTRSYNRSWIRDGAMMAEGLNRLGHADLSQDYLRWYAPYVFDNGKVPCCVDSRGADPVPENDSHGEFIFLAAETYRYTGDVTQLRSVWPQVQAAIAYMDSLRAETRVEANRTPETRHLFGLLPPSISHEGYSDRAAWSYWDDFWGLLGYRDAAFIATTLGETEAAARIEAARAEFAADVTASITGTAIHHRIDWIAGAADRGDFDATSTTIGLSPGGLQAELPQGLLIRTFEKYWENFTARAANRTDWKDYTPYELRNVGALVRLGQRERAMTALDFFFADRRPVAWNGWAEVVGRDLREPRFIGDMPHAWISSDYIRSALDMFVYERDADDALVLAAGLPMTWIASATGVGVREVRTPYGPLTYGLRRTGATTVLTLDGRTQPPGGFVLPWPEGEALPTRVRIDGRGAEWTGRDLLIPAGARRIELR
;
A
#
# COMPACT_ATOMS: atom_id res chain seq x y z
N MET A 1 -35.02 -6.13 -75.21
CA MET A 1 -36.45 -5.90 -74.90
C MET A 1 -36.62 -6.27 -73.43
N ARG A 2 -36.58 -5.30 -72.51
CA ARG A 2 -37.77 -4.65 -71.89
C ARG A 2 -38.55 -5.64 -71.00
N VAL A 3 -38.95 -5.39 -69.74
CA VAL A 3 -38.93 -4.21 -68.83
C VAL A 3 -39.67 -4.63 -67.53
N LEU A 4 -39.21 -4.12 -66.37
CA LEU A 4 -39.89 -3.73 -65.10
C LEU A 4 -40.64 -4.71 -64.12
N PHE A 5 -40.24 -4.55 -62.85
CA PHE A 5 -41.01 -4.37 -61.56
C PHE A 5 -41.83 -5.55 -60.98
N GLY A 6 -41.89 -5.78 -59.66
CA GLY A 6 -41.33 -5.07 -58.51
C GLY A 6 -42.04 -5.47 -57.18
N LEU A 7 -41.26 -5.44 -56.09
CA LEU A 7 -41.61 -5.18 -54.68
C LEU A 7 -42.40 -6.20 -53.80
N VAL A 8 -41.99 -6.18 -52.52
CA VAL A 8 -42.58 -6.69 -51.24
C VAL A 8 -42.51 -8.23 -51.06
N VAL A 9 -41.93 -8.85 -50.02
CA VAL A 9 -41.79 -8.55 -48.59
C VAL A 9 -40.51 -9.23 -48.09
N ALA A 10 -39.48 -8.49 -47.68
CA ALA A 10 -38.45 -8.97 -46.77
C ALA A 10 -38.73 -8.29 -45.43
N LEU A 11 -39.31 -9.04 -44.50
CA LEU A 11 -39.62 -8.57 -43.16
C LEU A 11 -38.29 -8.28 -42.44
N VAL A 12 -37.96 -7.00 -42.35
CA VAL A 12 -37.02 -6.47 -41.36
C VAL A 12 -37.65 -6.75 -40.01
N CYS A 13 -37.11 -7.71 -39.25
CA CYS A 13 -37.32 -7.76 -37.81
C CYS A 13 -36.56 -6.59 -37.20
N SER A 14 -37.12 -5.39 -37.31
CA SER A 14 -36.80 -4.28 -36.42
C SER A 14 -37.27 -4.71 -35.05
N VAL A 15 -36.33 -5.20 -34.22
CA VAL A 15 -36.53 -5.27 -32.78
C VAL A 15 -36.98 -3.86 -32.37
N PRO A 16 -38.15 -3.68 -31.75
CA PRO A 16 -38.60 -2.35 -31.36
C PRO A 16 -37.53 -1.77 -30.45
N ALA A 17 -37.04 -0.57 -30.80
CA ALA A 17 -36.25 0.23 -29.89
C ALA A 17 -37.02 0.29 -28.57
N GLN A 18 -36.53 -0.38 -27.53
CA GLN A 18 -37.09 -0.28 -26.18
C GLN A 18 -37.13 1.22 -25.87
N ALA A 19 -38.34 1.77 -25.75
CA ALA A 19 -38.53 3.18 -25.49
C ALA A 19 -37.78 3.51 -24.20
N GLN A 20 -36.83 4.45 -24.28
CA GLN A 20 -36.09 4.95 -23.12
C GLN A 20 -37.09 5.66 -22.20
N SER A 21 -37.68 4.92 -21.25
CA SER A 21 -38.60 5.45 -20.26
C SER A 21 -37.86 5.88 -19.01
N SER A 22 -38.22 7.04 -18.46
CA SER A 22 -37.73 7.54 -17.18
C SER A 22 -38.85 7.45 -16.14
N ARG A 23 -38.51 6.99 -14.93
CA ARG A 23 -39.40 6.84 -13.78
C ARG A 23 -38.82 7.65 -12.62
N ALA A 24 -39.62 8.54 -12.01
CA ALA A 24 -39.27 9.18 -10.75
C ALA A 24 -39.31 8.15 -9.60
N LEU A 25 -38.25 8.09 -8.80
CA LEU A 25 -38.16 7.29 -7.58
C LEU A 25 -38.53 8.12 -6.35
N ASP A 26 -38.05 9.36 -6.27
CA ASP A 26 -38.40 10.34 -5.23
C ASP A 26 -38.21 11.76 -5.76
N SER A 27 -39.16 12.66 -5.47
CA SER A 27 -39.08 14.09 -5.82
C SER A 27 -38.73 14.97 -4.63
N PHE A 28 -38.56 14.42 -3.42
CA PHE A 28 -38.15 15.15 -2.20
C PHE A 28 -39.08 16.26 -1.70
N GLU A 29 -40.30 16.36 -2.24
CA GLU A 29 -41.33 17.31 -1.76
C GLU A 29 -41.83 17.00 -0.34
N ASP A 30 -41.63 15.76 0.14
CA ASP A 30 -41.86 15.35 1.53
C ASP A 30 -40.67 14.53 2.03
N ILE A 31 -39.89 15.13 2.93
CA ILE A 31 -38.69 14.51 3.50
C ILE A 31 -38.96 13.73 4.79
N THR A 32 -40.21 13.62 5.26
CA THR A 32 -40.52 12.95 6.55
C THR A 32 -40.21 11.45 6.55
N ALA A 33 -40.11 10.84 5.37
CA ALA A 33 -39.68 9.45 5.18
C ALA A 33 -38.15 9.28 5.19
N TRP A 34 -37.39 10.38 5.24
CA TRP A 34 -35.93 10.37 5.33
C TRP A 34 -35.49 10.56 6.80
N SER A 35 -34.46 9.82 7.21
CA SER A 35 -33.79 10.00 8.51
C SER A 35 -32.34 10.42 8.32
N ALA A 36 -31.83 11.22 9.26
CA ALA A 36 -30.41 11.52 9.40
C ALA A 36 -29.81 10.71 10.55
N ASP A 37 -28.59 10.22 10.33
CA ASP A 37 -27.75 9.65 11.37
C ASP A 37 -26.27 9.87 11.02
N ALA A 38 -25.37 9.57 11.96
CA ALA A 38 -23.95 9.78 11.82
C ALA A 38 -23.12 8.82 12.69
N SER A 39 -21.82 8.74 12.41
CA SER A 39 -20.86 8.05 13.27
C SER A 39 -20.63 8.77 14.61
N THR A 40 -19.99 8.10 15.59
CA THR A 40 -19.66 8.67 16.91
C THR A 40 -19.01 10.06 16.81
N ASP A 41 -19.51 11.01 17.61
CA ASP A 41 -19.09 12.42 17.65
C ASP A 41 -19.26 13.23 16.34
N VAL A 42 -20.02 12.74 15.36
CA VAL A 42 -20.40 13.48 14.14
C VAL A 42 -21.86 13.95 14.23
N THR A 43 -22.13 15.16 13.74
CA THR A 43 -23.49 15.73 13.71
C THR A 43 -24.09 15.59 12.31
N SER A 44 -25.37 15.20 12.24
CA SER A 44 -26.15 15.09 11.00
C SER A 44 -27.59 15.54 11.22
N THR A 45 -28.12 16.40 10.35
CA THR A 45 -29.51 16.89 10.43
C THR A 45 -30.14 17.07 9.05
N LEU A 46 -31.44 16.79 8.92
CA LEU A 46 -32.21 17.01 7.69
C LEU A 46 -33.08 18.27 7.75
N SER A 47 -33.21 18.94 6.62
CA SER A 47 -34.20 20.01 6.40
C SER A 47 -34.70 20.03 4.97
N SER A 48 -35.86 20.68 4.74
CA SER A 48 -36.40 20.92 3.39
C SER A 48 -36.01 22.33 2.94
N VAL A 49 -35.60 22.47 1.67
CA VAL A 49 -35.14 23.72 1.04
C VAL A 49 -35.64 23.84 -0.39
N PRO A 50 -35.62 25.03 -1.03
CA PRO A 50 -35.98 25.15 -2.45
C PRO A 50 -35.07 24.33 -3.38
N GLY A 51 -35.70 23.44 -4.16
CA GLY A 51 -35.07 22.48 -5.05
C GLY A 51 -34.68 23.02 -6.43
N HIS A 52 -34.22 22.12 -7.30
CA HIS A 52 -34.13 22.34 -8.74
C HIS A 52 -35.54 22.41 -9.35
N ARG A 53 -36.48 21.62 -8.81
CA ARG A 53 -37.93 21.73 -9.00
C ARG A 53 -38.61 21.51 -7.65
N GLY A 54 -39.50 22.42 -7.24
CA GLY A 54 -40.21 22.27 -5.96
C GLY A 54 -39.27 22.38 -4.75
N ASP A 55 -39.41 21.47 -3.80
CA ASP A 55 -38.56 21.34 -2.61
C ASP A 55 -37.51 20.21 -2.78
N ALA A 56 -36.42 20.31 -2.03
CA ALA A 56 -35.31 19.36 -2.04
C ALA A 56 -34.89 18.96 -0.62
N LEU A 57 -34.26 17.79 -0.50
CA LEU A 57 -33.68 17.31 0.73
C LEU A 57 -32.33 17.99 0.97
N ARG A 58 -32.15 18.60 2.14
CA ARG A 58 -30.85 19.08 2.64
C ARG A 58 -30.37 18.21 3.78
N LEU A 59 -29.12 17.75 3.67
CA LEU A 59 -28.37 17.09 4.74
C LEU A 59 -27.24 18.04 5.18
N ASP A 60 -27.34 18.58 6.39
CA ASP A 60 -26.27 19.33 7.05
C ASP A 60 -25.41 18.37 7.88
N TYR A 61 -24.08 18.54 7.82
CA TYR A 61 -23.13 17.69 8.54
C TYR A 61 -22.00 18.51 9.20
N ASP A 62 -21.51 18.02 10.34
CA ASP A 62 -20.27 18.49 10.98
C ASP A 62 -19.48 17.30 11.52
N PHE A 63 -18.29 17.07 10.98
CA PHE A 63 -17.41 15.99 11.42
C PHE A 63 -16.75 16.25 12.77
N ASN A 64 -16.80 17.47 13.33
CA ASN A 64 -16.20 17.82 14.63
C ASN A 64 -14.72 17.39 14.79
N GLY A 65 -13.96 17.33 13.69
CA GLY A 65 -12.57 16.88 13.68
C GLY A 65 -12.38 15.35 13.77
N ARG A 66 -13.40 14.56 13.44
CA ARG A 66 -13.39 13.09 13.41
C ARG A 66 -13.34 12.54 11.99
N SER A 67 -12.80 11.32 11.83
CA SER A 67 -12.82 10.57 10.57
C SER A 67 -14.11 9.75 10.49
N GLY A 68 -15.24 10.43 10.27
CA GLY A 68 -16.57 9.80 10.34
C GLY A 68 -17.42 9.90 9.06
N TYR A 69 -18.71 9.60 9.20
CA TYR A 69 -19.69 9.75 8.13
C TYR A 69 -21.00 10.34 8.67
N ALA A 70 -21.70 11.07 7.81
CA ALA A 70 -23.06 11.56 8.02
C ALA A 70 -23.91 11.13 6.82
N PHE A 71 -25.16 10.74 7.04
CA PHE A 71 -26.01 10.30 5.94
C PHE A 71 -27.48 10.68 6.12
N ALA A 72 -28.16 10.74 4.98
CA ALA A 72 -29.61 10.71 4.87
C ALA A 72 -30.03 9.36 4.29
N ALA A 73 -31.00 8.69 4.90
CA ALA A 73 -31.49 7.40 4.44
C ALA A 73 -33.01 7.31 4.39
N ARG A 74 -33.51 6.49 3.46
CA ARG A 74 -34.93 6.18 3.30
C ARG A 74 -35.12 4.74 2.83
N ASP A 75 -36.13 4.09 3.37
CA ASP A 75 -36.64 2.83 2.80
C ASP A 75 -37.36 3.14 1.48
N LEU A 76 -36.81 2.65 0.37
CA LEU A 76 -37.22 2.95 -1.00
C LEU A 76 -37.03 1.73 -1.89
N SER A 77 -38.14 1.02 -2.15
CA SER A 77 -38.16 -0.20 -2.96
C SER A 77 -38.18 0.09 -4.46
N PHE A 78 -37.22 -0.46 -5.22
CA PHE A 78 -37.26 -0.43 -6.68
C PHE A 78 -36.41 -1.53 -7.33
N GLU A 79 -36.83 -1.99 -8.50
CA GLU A 79 -36.03 -2.86 -9.39
C GLU A 79 -35.36 -2.05 -10.52
N VAL A 80 -34.25 -2.56 -11.05
CA VAL A 80 -33.57 -1.99 -12.22
C VAL A 80 -33.72 -2.88 -13.47
N PRO A 81 -33.84 -2.29 -14.68
CA PRO A 81 -33.87 -3.05 -15.93
C PRO A 81 -32.47 -3.56 -16.32
N GLU A 82 -32.35 -4.29 -17.45
CA GLU A 82 -31.09 -4.89 -17.90
C GLU A 82 -29.97 -3.85 -18.10
N ASN A 83 -30.30 -2.69 -18.66
CA ASN A 83 -29.41 -1.53 -18.77
C ASN A 83 -30.14 -0.27 -18.31
N TYR A 84 -29.48 0.53 -17.47
CA TYR A 84 -30.13 1.62 -16.76
C TYR A 84 -29.18 2.74 -16.38
N GLU A 85 -29.80 3.86 -16.02
CA GLU A 85 -29.19 5.04 -15.46
C GLU A 85 -30.03 5.51 -14.26
N ILE A 86 -29.38 5.70 -13.10
CA ILE A 86 -29.98 6.38 -11.94
C ILE A 86 -29.45 7.81 -11.94
N SER A 87 -30.31 8.80 -11.74
CA SER A 87 -29.89 10.21 -11.72
C SER A 87 -30.66 11.04 -10.70
N PHE A 88 -30.01 12.08 -10.20
CA PHE A 88 -30.58 13.09 -9.31
C PHE A 88 -29.82 14.40 -9.47
N TRP A 89 -30.43 15.52 -9.12
CA TRP A 89 -29.74 16.81 -9.03
C TRP A 89 -29.05 16.92 -7.67
N VAL A 90 -27.82 17.42 -7.68
CA VAL A 90 -27.05 17.65 -6.48
C VAL A 90 -26.38 19.02 -6.52
N ARG A 91 -26.35 19.69 -5.37
CA ARG A 91 -25.48 20.82 -5.07
C ARG A 91 -25.04 20.75 -3.62
N GLY A 92 -24.06 21.54 -3.23
CA GLY A 92 -23.62 21.56 -1.84
C GLY A 92 -22.48 22.51 -1.61
N ALA A 93 -22.10 22.66 -0.34
CA ALA A 93 -20.94 23.44 0.06
C ALA A 93 -20.22 22.74 1.20
N GLY A 94 -18.88 22.79 1.18
CA GLY A 94 -18.03 22.20 2.21
C GLY A 94 -16.66 21.81 1.64
N PRO A 95 -15.78 21.25 2.49
CA PRO A 95 -14.53 20.64 2.04
C PRO A 95 -14.75 19.47 1.09
N THR A 96 -13.68 19.07 0.40
CA THR A 96 -13.74 17.96 -0.57
C THR A 96 -13.78 16.62 0.17
N ASN A 97 -14.96 16.01 0.21
CA ASN A 97 -15.24 14.78 0.95
C ASN A 97 -15.62 13.62 -0.01
N THR A 98 -15.76 12.41 0.52
CA THR A 98 -16.24 11.27 -0.29
C THR A 98 -17.76 11.28 -0.29
N PHE A 99 -18.36 11.19 -1.48
CA PHE A 99 -19.80 11.07 -1.64
C PHE A 99 -20.16 9.65 -2.05
N GLU A 100 -21.03 9.01 -1.27
CA GLU A 100 -21.49 7.64 -1.51
C GLU A 100 -23.01 7.62 -1.67
N VAL A 101 -23.48 6.88 -2.67
CA VAL A 101 -24.88 6.50 -2.80
C VAL A 101 -24.98 5.02 -2.56
N LYS A 102 -25.58 4.62 -1.45
CA LYS A 102 -25.72 3.21 -1.04
C LYS A 102 -27.10 2.69 -1.39
N PHE A 103 -27.13 1.43 -1.78
CA PHE A 103 -28.31 0.68 -2.17
C PHE A 103 -28.30 -0.63 -1.39
N THR A 104 -29.19 -0.78 -0.43
CA THR A 104 -29.26 -1.96 0.44
C THR A 104 -30.44 -2.81 0.05
N ASP A 105 -30.25 -4.13 0.01
CA ASP A 105 -31.33 -5.08 -0.32
C ASP A 105 -32.28 -5.34 0.86
N ALA A 106 -33.30 -6.17 0.61
CA ALA A 106 -34.32 -6.52 1.60
C ALA A 106 -33.80 -7.22 2.86
N SER A 107 -32.60 -7.83 2.81
CA SER A 107 -32.01 -8.47 3.99
C SER A 107 -31.39 -7.45 4.95
N GLY A 108 -31.05 -6.25 4.46
CA GLY A 108 -30.24 -5.29 5.21
C GLY A 108 -28.74 -5.62 5.25
N GLU A 109 -28.33 -6.79 4.75
CA GLU A 109 -26.96 -7.29 4.86
C GLU A 109 -26.12 -7.09 3.59
N ASN A 110 -26.77 -6.92 2.42
CA ASN A 110 -26.07 -6.74 1.15
C ASN A 110 -26.19 -5.30 0.67
N VAL A 111 -25.03 -4.67 0.44
CA VAL A 111 -24.93 -3.27 0.04
C VAL A 111 -24.19 -3.17 -1.28
N HIS A 112 -24.80 -2.45 -2.22
CA HIS A 112 -24.17 -1.92 -3.41
C HIS A 112 -23.99 -0.42 -3.27
N TRP A 113 -23.03 0.16 -3.99
CA TRP A 113 -22.81 1.59 -3.92
C TRP A 113 -22.25 2.18 -5.21
N ARG A 114 -22.43 3.49 -5.34
CA ARG A 114 -21.55 4.34 -6.14
C ARG A 114 -20.76 5.21 -5.18
N GLN A 115 -19.45 5.01 -5.15
CA GLN A 115 -18.53 5.87 -4.39
C GLN A 115 -17.84 6.86 -5.34
N THR A 116 -17.79 8.12 -4.96
CA THR A 116 -17.03 9.17 -5.65
C THR A 116 -16.12 9.85 -4.63
N THR A 117 -14.85 9.45 -4.63
CA THR A 117 -13.83 10.00 -3.72
C THR A 117 -13.49 11.43 -4.11
N ARG A 118 -13.23 12.28 -3.10
CA ARG A 118 -12.87 13.69 -3.30
C ARG A 118 -13.86 14.44 -4.20
N TYR A 119 -15.16 14.31 -3.93
CA TYR A 119 -16.20 15.01 -4.68
C TYR A 119 -16.35 16.45 -4.17
N ALA A 120 -15.96 17.41 -5.01
CA ALA A 120 -16.25 18.82 -4.79
C ALA A 120 -17.69 19.09 -5.23
N PHE A 121 -18.60 19.28 -4.27
CA PHE A 121 -20.00 19.57 -4.56
C PHE A 121 -20.11 20.89 -5.32
N PRO A 122 -20.91 20.94 -6.40
CA PRO A 122 -21.04 22.14 -7.21
C PRO A 122 -21.86 23.22 -6.51
N ASP A 123 -21.52 24.50 -6.77
CA ASP A 123 -22.26 25.65 -6.25
C ASP A 123 -23.71 25.72 -6.78
N GLY A 124 -23.94 25.19 -7.98
CA GLY A 124 -25.26 25.12 -8.62
C GLY A 124 -25.72 23.68 -8.81
N TRP A 125 -27.01 23.51 -9.13
CA TRP A 125 -27.58 22.19 -9.43
C TRP A 125 -26.86 21.54 -10.61
N ALA A 126 -26.23 20.39 -10.36
CA ALA A 126 -25.65 19.54 -11.39
C ALA A 126 -26.33 18.17 -11.37
N LEU A 127 -26.53 17.59 -12.55
CA LEU A 127 -27.07 16.25 -12.66
C LEU A 127 -25.97 15.23 -12.30
N PHE A 128 -26.19 14.48 -11.24
CA PHE A 128 -25.37 13.33 -10.88
C PHE A 128 -25.96 12.09 -11.55
N THR A 129 -25.12 11.31 -12.24
CA THR A 129 -25.56 10.17 -13.04
C THR A 129 -24.78 8.91 -12.65
N ILE A 130 -25.51 7.83 -12.39
CA ILE A 130 -25.00 6.51 -12.02
C ILE A 130 -25.46 5.50 -13.08
N LYS A 131 -24.53 5.08 -13.93
CA LYS A 131 -24.78 4.03 -14.93
C LYS A 131 -24.62 2.64 -14.31
N LYS A 132 -25.21 1.62 -14.94
CA LYS A 132 -25.13 0.22 -14.47
C LYS A 132 -23.72 -0.20 -14.01
N ARG A 133 -22.68 0.04 -14.82
CA ARG A 133 -21.29 -0.35 -14.50
C ARG A 133 -20.70 0.35 -13.28
N GLN A 134 -21.27 1.50 -12.90
CA GLN A 134 -20.76 2.35 -11.83
C GLN A 134 -21.31 1.95 -10.45
N VAL A 135 -22.29 1.04 -10.42
CA VAL A 135 -22.79 0.42 -9.19
C VAL A 135 -21.89 -0.77 -8.85
N ALA A 136 -21.06 -0.61 -7.83
CA ALA A 136 -20.17 -1.65 -7.34
C ALA A 136 -20.80 -2.40 -6.16
N TRP A 137 -20.42 -3.65 -6.00
CA TRP A 137 -20.64 -4.37 -4.75
C TRP A 137 -19.81 -3.74 -3.64
N ALA A 138 -20.44 -3.43 -2.51
CA ALA A 138 -19.75 -2.92 -1.32
C ALA A 138 -19.40 -4.10 -0.40
N TRP A 139 -20.40 -4.74 0.20
CA TRP A 139 -20.25 -5.91 1.08
C TRP A 139 -21.56 -6.69 1.21
N GLY A 140 -21.48 -7.88 1.79
CA GLY A 140 -22.61 -8.75 2.11
C GLY A 140 -22.31 -10.25 1.94
N PRO A 141 -23.14 -11.13 2.52
CA PRO A 141 -22.92 -12.58 2.43
C PRO A 141 -23.35 -13.20 1.08
N LYS A 142 -24.07 -12.47 0.23
CA LYS A 142 -24.64 -13.03 -1.01
C LYS A 142 -23.57 -13.33 -2.08
N PRO A 143 -23.52 -14.57 -2.62
CA PRO A 143 -22.58 -14.91 -3.69
C PRO A 143 -22.86 -14.18 -5.02
N ASP A 144 -24.13 -13.98 -5.37
CA ASP A 144 -24.52 -13.19 -6.56
C ASP A 144 -24.43 -11.70 -6.22
N ARG A 145 -23.38 -11.06 -6.73
CA ARG A 145 -23.08 -9.63 -6.56
C ARG A 145 -23.79 -8.72 -7.57
N THR A 146 -24.67 -9.27 -8.41
CA THR A 146 -25.39 -8.46 -9.42
C THR A 146 -26.40 -7.54 -8.73
N PHE A 147 -26.33 -6.24 -9.02
CA PHE A 147 -27.34 -5.29 -8.56
C PHE A 147 -28.65 -5.48 -9.34
N ARG A 148 -29.75 -5.69 -8.62
CA ARG A 148 -31.10 -5.91 -9.20
C ARG A 148 -32.14 -4.90 -8.72
N GLY A 149 -31.77 -4.03 -7.80
CA GLY A 149 -32.68 -3.14 -7.10
C GLY A 149 -32.24 -2.92 -5.67
N ALA A 150 -32.98 -2.08 -4.95
CA ALA A 150 -32.75 -1.75 -3.55
C ALA A 150 -34.07 -1.70 -2.79
N GLU A 151 -34.02 -1.91 -1.48
CA GLU A 151 -35.10 -1.64 -0.53
C GLU A 151 -34.80 -0.42 0.34
N ARG A 152 -33.55 0.04 0.36
CA ARG A 152 -33.12 1.25 1.08
C ARG A 152 -32.05 2.00 0.28
N VAL A 153 -32.15 3.32 0.28
CA VAL A 153 -31.20 4.23 -0.36
C VAL A 153 -30.60 5.16 0.69
N GLU A 154 -29.29 5.37 0.62
CA GLU A 154 -28.58 6.29 1.51
C GLU A 154 -27.69 7.24 0.71
N PHE A 155 -27.73 8.52 1.05
CA PHE A 155 -26.80 9.53 0.59
C PHE A 155 -25.84 9.84 1.72
N VAL A 156 -24.57 9.46 1.55
CA VAL A 156 -23.56 9.46 2.60
C VAL A 156 -22.46 10.44 2.24
N VAL A 157 -22.09 11.30 3.19
CA VAL A 157 -20.86 12.10 3.14
C VAL A 157 -19.90 11.49 4.15
N THR A 158 -18.76 11.00 3.65
CA THR A 158 -17.68 10.42 4.46
C THR A 158 -16.49 11.37 4.46
N ALA A 159 -15.85 11.57 5.62
CA ALA A 159 -14.73 12.47 5.79
C ALA A 159 -13.57 12.11 4.82
N GLY A 160 -13.31 13.01 3.87
CA GLY A 160 -12.11 13.03 3.04
C GLY A 160 -11.16 14.11 3.53
N GLU A 161 -11.61 15.37 3.50
CA GLU A 161 -10.97 16.50 4.19
C GLU A 161 -11.63 16.81 5.55
N GLY A 162 -12.79 16.22 5.83
CA GLY A 162 -13.55 16.43 7.04
C GLY A 162 -14.31 17.76 7.04
N GLY A 163 -14.38 18.42 8.19
CA GLY A 163 -15.03 19.71 8.39
C GLY A 163 -16.56 19.68 8.43
N ARG A 164 -17.18 20.82 8.07
CA ARG A 164 -18.64 20.99 8.08
C ARG A 164 -19.15 21.46 6.72
N GLY A 165 -20.38 21.11 6.40
CA GLY A 165 -20.99 21.47 5.14
C GLY A 165 -22.42 20.98 5.01
N PHE A 166 -22.93 21.03 3.78
CA PHE A 166 -24.23 20.47 3.46
C PHE A 166 -24.27 19.93 2.03
N ILE A 167 -25.17 18.99 1.78
CA ILE A 167 -25.55 18.54 0.45
C ILE A 167 -27.06 18.70 0.27
N GLU A 168 -27.47 19.04 -0.95
CA GLU A 168 -28.88 19.17 -1.33
C GLU A 168 -29.15 18.28 -2.54
N ILE A 169 -30.24 17.52 -2.48
CA ILE A 169 -30.57 16.47 -3.44
C ILE A 169 -32.03 16.60 -3.89
N ASP A 170 -32.24 16.48 -5.19
CA ASP A 170 -33.56 16.62 -5.83
C ASP A 170 -33.76 15.63 -7.01
N ASP A 171 -35.01 15.32 -7.35
CA ASP A 171 -35.46 14.50 -8.49
C ASP A 171 -34.69 13.16 -8.68
N LEU A 172 -34.72 12.27 -7.69
CA LEU A 172 -34.15 10.92 -7.85
C LEU A 172 -34.97 10.12 -8.86
N SER A 173 -34.32 9.61 -9.90
CA SER A 173 -34.97 8.98 -11.05
C SER A 173 -34.18 7.79 -11.59
N LEU A 174 -34.90 6.89 -12.26
CA LEU A 174 -34.36 5.71 -12.95
C LEU A 174 -34.80 5.73 -14.42
N ARG A 175 -33.84 5.66 -15.33
CA ARG A 175 -34.06 5.64 -16.78
C ARG A 175 -33.59 4.32 -17.39
N THR A 176 -34.42 3.75 -18.26
CA THR A 176 -34.07 2.54 -19.03
C THR A 176 -33.19 2.90 -20.23
N LEU A 177 -32.06 2.22 -20.40
CA LEU A 177 -31.17 2.34 -21.55
C LEU A 177 -31.34 1.14 -22.50
N SER A 178 -30.94 1.31 -23.76
CA SER A 178 -30.94 0.20 -24.71
C SER A 178 -29.95 -0.89 -24.27
N PRO A 179 -30.27 -2.19 -24.45
CA PRO A 179 -29.34 -3.27 -24.18
C PRO A 179 -28.07 -3.14 -25.03
N GLU A 180 -26.91 -3.45 -24.45
CA GLU A 180 -25.66 -3.52 -25.20
C GLU A 180 -25.56 -4.86 -25.93
N PRO A 181 -25.18 -4.89 -27.22
CA PRO A 181 -24.94 -6.15 -27.92
C PRO A 181 -23.72 -6.86 -27.33
N SER A 182 -23.75 -8.20 -27.28
CA SER A 182 -22.64 -9.01 -26.77
C SER A 182 -21.34 -8.87 -27.59
N VAL A 183 -21.46 -8.53 -28.88
CA VAL A 183 -20.35 -8.18 -29.76
C VAL A 183 -20.69 -6.86 -30.45
N PRO A 184 -19.89 -5.80 -30.25
CA PRO A 184 -20.10 -4.55 -30.98
C PRO A 184 -19.98 -4.78 -32.49
N PRO A 185 -20.90 -4.25 -33.32
CA PRO A 185 -20.76 -4.30 -34.76
C PRO A 185 -19.52 -3.51 -35.21
N ARG A 186 -18.94 -3.91 -36.35
CA ARG A 186 -17.86 -3.15 -36.99
C ARG A 186 -18.37 -1.76 -37.38
N PRO A 187 -17.63 -0.68 -37.09
CA PRO A 187 -18.06 0.66 -37.46
C PRO A 187 -18.21 0.82 -38.98
N LEU A 188 -19.20 1.59 -39.41
CA LEU A 188 -19.29 2.06 -40.79
C LEU A 188 -18.52 3.38 -40.91
N VAL A 189 -17.65 3.49 -41.91
CA VAL A 189 -16.72 4.62 -42.02
C VAL A 189 -16.89 5.39 -43.32
N GLU A 190 -16.95 6.71 -43.20
CA GLU A 190 -17.02 7.67 -44.30
C GLU A 190 -15.81 8.62 -44.21
N ALA A 191 -15.12 8.89 -45.33
CA ALA A 191 -14.02 9.87 -45.39
C ALA A 191 -14.38 11.05 -46.28
N SER A 192 -13.81 12.22 -46.00
CA SER A 192 -13.92 13.41 -46.85
C SER A 192 -13.32 13.21 -48.25
N SER A 193 -12.28 12.39 -48.36
CA SER A 193 -11.63 12.02 -49.61
C SER A 193 -10.94 10.65 -49.53
N ALA A 194 -10.56 10.09 -50.67
CA ALA A 194 -9.76 8.87 -50.76
C ALA A 194 -8.88 8.90 -52.02
N ALA A 195 -7.66 8.36 -51.93
CA ALA A 195 -6.76 8.16 -53.06
C ALA A 195 -7.02 6.79 -53.72
N GLY A 196 -7.71 6.79 -54.87
CA GLY A 196 -7.98 5.56 -55.64
C GLY A 196 -8.77 4.53 -54.84
N ASN A 197 -8.22 3.33 -54.67
CA ASN A 197 -8.87 2.23 -53.93
C ASN A 197 -8.59 2.26 -52.41
N ALA A 198 -7.84 3.26 -51.91
CA ALA A 198 -7.53 3.42 -50.49
C ALA A 198 -8.72 4.05 -49.72
N VAL A 199 -9.88 3.39 -49.77
CA VAL A 199 -11.15 3.88 -49.24
C VAL A 199 -11.24 3.82 -47.70
N ALA A 200 -12.16 4.59 -47.12
CA ALA A 200 -12.33 4.75 -45.67
C ALA A 200 -12.50 3.43 -44.90
N ALA A 201 -13.15 2.42 -45.49
CA ALA A 201 -13.39 1.13 -44.85
C ALA A 201 -12.10 0.36 -44.51
N LEU A 202 -10.98 0.66 -45.19
CA LEU A 202 -9.68 0.03 -44.94
C LEU A 202 -9.04 0.48 -43.62
N SER A 203 -9.51 1.58 -43.00
CA SER A 203 -8.99 1.98 -41.69
C SER A 203 -9.60 1.20 -40.52
N VAL A 204 -10.57 0.32 -40.77
CA VAL A 204 -11.27 -0.47 -39.73
C VAL A 204 -11.44 -1.92 -40.17
N ASP A 205 -10.64 -2.39 -41.13
CA ASP A 205 -10.78 -3.73 -41.69
C ASP A 205 -10.05 -4.82 -40.89
N ASP A 206 -9.23 -4.42 -39.92
CA ASP A 206 -8.31 -5.22 -39.09
C ASP A 206 -7.13 -5.82 -39.88
N ASP A 207 -6.80 -5.30 -41.07
CA ASP A 207 -5.64 -5.73 -41.87
C ASP A 207 -4.51 -4.67 -41.81
N PRO A 208 -3.36 -4.93 -41.15
CA PRO A 208 -2.27 -3.96 -41.06
C PRO A 208 -1.58 -3.69 -42.40
N LEU A 209 -1.90 -4.43 -43.47
CA LEU A 209 -1.33 -4.26 -44.81
C LEU A 209 -2.17 -3.33 -45.69
N THR A 210 -3.38 -2.96 -45.28
CA THR A 210 -4.24 -2.01 -45.98
C THR A 210 -4.25 -0.66 -45.24
N ALA A 211 -4.63 0.41 -45.95
CA ALA A 211 -4.79 1.72 -45.34
C ALA A 211 -5.83 2.54 -46.09
N TRP A 212 -6.61 3.33 -45.36
CA TRP A 212 -7.22 4.51 -45.96
C TRP A 212 -6.12 5.53 -46.26
N VAL A 213 -6.16 6.18 -47.42
CA VAL A 213 -5.24 7.27 -47.78
C VAL A 213 -6.04 8.43 -48.34
N SER A 214 -5.81 9.64 -47.84
CA SER A 214 -6.49 10.86 -48.30
C SER A 214 -6.05 11.28 -49.71
N ALA A 215 -6.88 12.07 -50.40
CA ALA A 215 -6.53 12.58 -51.73
C ALA A 215 -5.43 13.66 -51.70
N ASP A 216 -5.33 14.41 -50.60
CA ASP A 216 -4.31 15.44 -50.36
C ASP A 216 -4.07 15.61 -48.84
N GLY A 217 -3.16 16.51 -48.45
CA GLY A 217 -2.81 16.84 -47.06
C GLY A 217 -3.50 18.06 -46.48
N GLY A 218 -4.61 18.52 -47.05
CA GLY A 218 -5.44 19.60 -46.50
C GLY A 218 -6.16 19.18 -45.21
N GLU A 219 -7.23 19.90 -44.86
CA GLU A 219 -8.11 19.43 -43.78
C GLU A 219 -8.94 18.24 -44.28
N GLN A 220 -8.94 17.15 -43.51
CA GLN A 220 -9.63 15.90 -43.86
C GLN A 220 -10.45 15.42 -42.65
N ALA A 221 -11.49 14.63 -42.91
CA ALA A 221 -12.35 14.07 -41.87
C ALA A 221 -12.65 12.59 -42.13
N LEU A 222 -12.59 11.78 -41.07
CA LEU A 222 -12.99 10.38 -41.07
C LEU A 222 -14.10 10.18 -40.02
N THR A 223 -15.32 9.86 -40.46
CA THR A 223 -16.52 9.73 -39.60
C THR A 223 -16.94 8.27 -39.47
N LEU A 224 -17.21 7.81 -38.25
CA LEU A 224 -17.60 6.44 -37.91
C LEU A 224 -19.01 6.40 -37.33
N ASP A 225 -19.89 5.53 -37.84
CA ASP A 225 -21.14 5.09 -37.17
C ASP A 225 -20.83 3.81 -36.38
N LEU A 226 -20.96 3.86 -35.06
CA LEU A 226 -20.82 2.69 -34.18
C LEU A 226 -22.09 1.82 -34.18
N GLY A 227 -23.17 2.27 -34.84
CA GLY A 227 -24.45 1.56 -34.99
C GLY A 227 -25.43 1.78 -33.84
N TYR A 228 -24.94 2.12 -32.64
CA TYR A 228 -25.71 2.40 -31.43
C TYR A 228 -24.92 3.32 -30.50
N GLU A 229 -25.57 3.83 -29.44
CA GLU A 229 -24.87 4.59 -28.40
C GLU A 229 -23.95 3.65 -27.62
N ARG A 230 -22.65 3.76 -27.84
CA ARG A 230 -21.63 2.87 -27.28
C ARG A 230 -20.75 3.61 -26.29
N GLU A 231 -20.48 2.98 -25.14
CA GLU A 231 -19.45 3.42 -24.21
C GLU A 231 -18.08 2.81 -24.57
N PHE A 232 -17.01 3.58 -24.45
CA PHE A 232 -15.65 3.15 -24.80
C PHE A 232 -14.60 3.90 -23.97
N GLY A 233 -13.41 3.31 -23.84
CA GLY A 233 -12.34 3.85 -22.98
C GLY A 233 -11.29 4.66 -23.74
N GLY A 234 -11.18 4.48 -25.05
CA GLY A 234 -10.16 5.18 -25.84
C GLY A 234 -10.21 4.82 -27.32
N LEU A 235 -9.23 5.34 -28.05
CA LEU A 235 -8.96 5.02 -29.45
C LEU A 235 -7.49 4.66 -29.64
N THR A 236 -7.22 3.69 -30.52
CA THR A 236 -5.87 3.43 -31.04
C THR A 236 -5.85 3.76 -32.52
N LEU A 237 -4.96 4.66 -32.93
CA LEU A 237 -4.73 5.05 -34.32
C LEU A 237 -3.38 4.51 -34.78
N ARG A 238 -3.32 3.75 -35.88
CA ARG A 238 -2.06 3.32 -36.50
C ARG A 238 -1.91 4.00 -37.85
N TRP A 239 -0.90 4.86 -37.95
CA TRP A 239 -0.58 5.63 -39.14
C TRP A 239 0.24 4.79 -40.12
N ALA A 240 -0.04 4.95 -41.42
CA ALA A 240 0.83 4.42 -42.46
C ALA A 240 2.18 5.17 -42.46
N ASN A 241 3.25 4.46 -42.79
CA ASN A 241 4.61 5.00 -42.71
C ASN A 241 4.76 6.28 -43.56
N GLY A 242 5.21 7.38 -42.93
CA GLY A 242 5.39 8.68 -43.57
C GLY A 242 4.10 9.43 -43.93
N GLN A 243 2.93 8.95 -43.51
CA GLN A 243 1.61 9.51 -43.85
C GLN A 243 0.79 9.85 -42.58
N ALA A 244 1.44 10.16 -41.47
CA ALA A 244 0.78 10.48 -40.21
C ALA A 244 0.24 11.93 -40.17
N ALA A 245 -0.72 12.20 -39.28
CA ALA A 245 -1.09 13.56 -38.91
C ALA A 245 -0.24 14.04 -37.73
N SER A 246 0.27 15.27 -37.79
CA SER A 246 0.89 15.92 -36.62
C SER A 246 -0.13 16.69 -35.77
N ARG A 247 -1.31 17.02 -36.33
CA ARG A 247 -2.38 17.74 -35.62
C ARG A 247 -3.76 17.24 -36.04
N TYR A 248 -4.57 16.86 -35.06
CA TYR A 248 -5.94 16.39 -35.28
C TYR A 248 -6.81 16.49 -34.01
N ARG A 249 -8.12 16.33 -34.19
CA ARG A 249 -9.11 16.28 -33.10
C ARG A 249 -10.01 15.06 -33.23
N VAL A 250 -10.48 14.55 -32.10
CA VAL A 250 -11.49 13.50 -32.05
C VAL A 250 -12.78 14.11 -31.51
N MET A 251 -13.83 13.98 -32.30
CA MET A 251 -15.17 14.48 -31.98
C MET A 251 -16.13 13.31 -31.77
N ALA A 252 -17.09 13.47 -30.88
CA ALA A 252 -18.10 12.47 -30.58
C ALA A 252 -19.51 13.07 -30.58
N SER A 253 -20.50 12.28 -31.00
CA SER A 253 -21.90 12.71 -31.12
C SER A 253 -22.87 11.54 -30.94
N SER A 254 -24.00 11.76 -30.29
CA SER A 254 -25.09 10.78 -30.17
C SER A 254 -26.10 10.90 -31.32
N ASP A 255 -26.18 12.06 -31.98
CA ASP A 255 -27.22 12.40 -32.98
C ASP A 255 -26.68 12.83 -34.37
N ARG A 256 -25.36 12.82 -34.55
CA ARG A 256 -24.62 13.30 -35.74
C ARG A 256 -24.70 14.81 -36.00
N ARG A 257 -25.39 15.57 -35.14
CA ARG A 257 -25.62 17.03 -35.30
C ARG A 257 -24.81 17.80 -34.28
N GLN A 258 -24.92 17.43 -33.01
CA GLN A 258 -24.17 18.04 -31.92
C GLN A 258 -22.88 17.24 -31.70
N TRP A 259 -21.75 17.89 -31.94
CA TRP A 259 -20.43 17.29 -31.79
C TRP A 259 -19.72 17.93 -30.61
N ARG A 260 -19.11 17.09 -29.77
CA ARG A 260 -18.22 17.51 -28.69
C ARG A 260 -16.83 16.95 -28.92
N GLU A 261 -15.81 17.73 -28.61
CA GLU A 261 -14.42 17.28 -28.68
C GLU A 261 -14.15 16.35 -27.48
N ILE A 262 -13.52 15.20 -27.72
CA ILE A 262 -13.17 14.22 -26.68
C ILE A 262 -11.67 13.94 -26.61
N ALA A 263 -10.90 14.29 -27.64
CA ALA A 263 -9.44 14.27 -27.61
C ALA A 263 -8.87 15.26 -28.64
N ARG A 264 -7.64 15.70 -28.42
CA ARG A 264 -6.89 16.60 -29.30
C ARG A 264 -5.42 16.19 -29.29
N VAL A 265 -4.78 16.28 -30.46
CA VAL A 265 -3.33 16.09 -30.62
C VAL A 265 -2.80 17.25 -31.46
N THR A 266 -1.69 17.86 -31.03
CA THR A 266 -1.17 19.08 -31.66
C THR A 266 0.25 18.98 -32.22
N ASP A 267 0.95 17.91 -31.86
CA ASP A 267 2.37 17.64 -32.06
C ASP A 267 2.66 16.13 -32.20
N GLY A 268 1.75 15.38 -32.84
CA GLY A 268 1.89 13.93 -33.04
C GLY A 268 3.17 13.53 -33.79
N ASP A 269 3.84 12.48 -33.33
CA ASP A 269 5.07 11.92 -33.92
C ASP A 269 4.81 10.81 -34.96
N GLY A 270 3.56 10.33 -35.05
CA GLY A 270 3.12 9.31 -35.98
C GLY A 270 3.30 7.89 -35.41
N GLY A 271 3.31 6.87 -36.27
CA GLY A 271 3.36 5.49 -35.81
C GLY A 271 2.04 5.06 -35.17
N THR A 272 2.00 4.80 -33.86
CA THR A 272 0.78 4.41 -33.14
C THR A 272 0.42 5.45 -32.08
N ASP A 273 -0.75 6.08 -32.24
CA ASP A 273 -1.28 7.01 -31.24
C ASP A 273 -2.32 6.30 -30.38
N TRP A 274 -2.08 6.29 -29.07
CA TRP A 274 -3.06 5.85 -28.07
C TRP A 274 -3.75 7.07 -27.46
N LEU A 275 -5.08 7.08 -27.49
CA LEU A 275 -5.90 8.19 -27.01
C LEU A 275 -6.81 7.70 -25.88
N MET A 276 -6.59 8.24 -24.68
CA MET A 276 -7.46 7.99 -23.53
C MET A 276 -8.69 8.88 -23.60
N THR A 277 -9.90 8.30 -23.54
CA THR A 277 -11.17 9.03 -23.57
C THR A 277 -12.07 8.53 -22.44
N THR A 278 -11.72 8.87 -21.20
CA THR A 278 -12.39 8.40 -19.98
C THR A 278 -13.88 8.75 -19.97
N GLU A 279 -14.72 7.76 -19.66
CA GLU A 279 -16.19 7.90 -19.59
C GLU A 279 -16.86 8.39 -20.89
N ALA A 280 -16.22 8.18 -22.05
CA ALA A 280 -16.78 8.58 -23.34
C ALA A 280 -17.92 7.65 -23.79
N SER A 281 -18.97 8.25 -24.35
CA SER A 281 -20.06 7.55 -25.03
C SER A 281 -20.47 8.26 -26.31
N ALA A 282 -20.72 7.52 -27.38
CA ALA A 282 -21.16 8.09 -28.64
C ALA A 282 -21.81 7.03 -29.52
N ARG A 283 -22.65 7.47 -30.45
CA ARG A 283 -22.96 6.69 -31.63
C ARG A 283 -22.02 7.02 -32.80
N TRP A 284 -21.64 8.28 -32.93
CA TRP A 284 -20.82 8.77 -34.02
C TRP A 284 -19.49 9.31 -33.50
N LEU A 285 -18.39 8.92 -34.16
CA LEU A 285 -17.06 9.49 -33.94
C LEU A 285 -16.59 10.18 -35.20
N ARG A 286 -15.77 11.22 -35.07
CA ARG A 286 -15.14 11.90 -36.20
C ARG A 286 -13.70 12.29 -35.87
N LEU A 287 -12.77 11.86 -36.70
CA LEU A 287 -11.36 12.26 -36.66
C LEU A 287 -11.17 13.43 -37.62
N ASP A 288 -10.99 14.63 -37.08
CA ASP A 288 -10.77 15.88 -37.82
C ASP A 288 -9.26 16.13 -37.96
N LEU A 289 -8.70 15.80 -39.13
CA LEU A 289 -7.27 15.90 -39.45
C LEU A 289 -6.95 17.31 -39.97
N GLN A 290 -5.94 17.96 -39.37
CA GLN A 290 -5.66 19.38 -39.61
C GLN A 290 -4.31 19.63 -40.27
N GLN A 291 -3.30 18.84 -39.93
CA GLN A 291 -1.95 19.01 -40.46
C GLN A 291 -1.21 17.67 -40.60
N PRO A 292 -0.61 17.37 -41.76
CA PRO A 292 0.20 16.16 -41.93
C PRO A 292 1.58 16.33 -41.29
N LEU A 293 2.12 15.23 -40.79
CA LEU A 293 3.48 15.16 -40.28
C LEU A 293 4.46 15.30 -41.46
N ARG A 294 5.45 16.19 -41.31
CA ARG A 294 6.46 16.40 -42.37
C ARG A 294 7.49 15.25 -42.33
N PRO A 295 7.89 14.69 -43.50
CA PRO A 295 8.99 13.73 -43.56
C PRO A 295 10.27 14.33 -42.99
N ARG A 296 11.03 13.54 -42.21
CA ARG A 296 12.32 13.98 -41.64
C ARG A 296 13.38 14.08 -42.75
N ASP A 297 14.08 15.21 -42.82
CA ASP A 297 15.29 15.34 -43.65
C ASP A 297 16.44 14.57 -42.96
N GLY A 298 16.70 13.32 -43.36
CA GLY A 298 17.99 12.67 -43.06
C GLY A 298 18.03 11.38 -42.24
N SER A 299 17.00 10.51 -42.23
CA SER A 299 17.21 9.14 -41.73
C SER A 299 18.00 8.31 -42.77
N GLY A 300 19.28 8.10 -42.47
CA GLY A 300 20.16 7.19 -43.23
C GLY A 300 19.62 5.75 -43.23
N GLN A 301 19.22 5.31 -44.42
CA GLN A 301 19.00 3.97 -44.97
C GLN A 301 19.20 2.74 -44.06
N MET A 302 18.27 1.78 -44.19
CA MET A 302 18.54 0.40 -44.63
C MET A 302 17.22 -0.29 -45.06
N GLY A 303 16.95 -0.33 -46.38
CA GLY A 303 15.82 -1.09 -46.94
C GLY A 303 15.42 -0.67 -48.36
N ALA A 304 16.00 -1.37 -49.36
CA ALA A 304 15.67 -1.40 -50.79
C ALA A 304 15.56 -0.06 -51.54
N GLY A 305 16.61 0.25 -52.31
CA GLY A 305 16.65 1.39 -53.22
C GLY A 305 15.54 1.39 -54.27
N LEU A 306 14.70 2.40 -54.21
CA LEU A 306 14.06 3.07 -55.34
C LEU A 306 13.94 4.54 -54.94
N GLY A 307 14.90 5.36 -55.36
CA GLY A 307 14.86 6.80 -55.17
C GLY A 307 13.73 7.40 -55.99
N THR A 308 12.71 7.95 -55.33
CA THR A 308 11.78 8.91 -55.93
C THR A 308 11.98 10.26 -55.26
N SER A 309 12.91 11.04 -55.82
CA SER A 309 13.03 12.48 -55.57
C SER A 309 11.92 13.22 -56.33
N GLY A 310 10.78 13.40 -55.66
CA GLY A 310 9.73 14.35 -56.02
C GLY A 310 9.14 14.91 -54.72
N PRO A 311 8.49 16.08 -54.72
CA PRO A 311 7.85 16.60 -53.52
C PRO A 311 6.75 15.60 -53.14
N ALA A 312 6.98 14.79 -52.11
CA ALA A 312 5.96 13.89 -51.60
C ALA A 312 4.77 14.77 -51.21
N GLN A 313 3.63 14.60 -51.89
CA GLN A 313 2.39 15.20 -51.41
C GLN A 313 2.17 14.63 -50.01
N SER A 314 2.27 15.48 -48.99
CA SER A 314 1.93 15.10 -47.63
C SER A 314 0.45 14.70 -47.66
N VAL A 315 0.15 13.42 -47.48
CA VAL A 315 -1.22 12.87 -47.41
C VAL A 315 -1.35 12.16 -46.06
N TYR A 316 -2.58 11.92 -45.62
CA TYR A 316 -2.83 11.11 -44.43
C TYR A 316 -3.09 9.66 -44.83
N GLY A 317 -2.55 8.73 -44.06
CA GLY A 317 -2.72 7.30 -44.23
C GLY A 317 -2.96 6.63 -42.90
N LEU A 318 -4.05 5.88 -42.76
CA LEU A 318 -4.43 5.19 -41.53
C LEU A 318 -4.69 3.71 -41.82
N THR A 319 -3.88 2.84 -41.21
CA THR A 319 -3.99 1.37 -41.34
C THR A 319 -4.98 0.79 -40.34
N ASP A 320 -5.15 1.43 -39.18
CA ASP A 320 -6.08 0.94 -38.15
C ASP A 320 -6.62 2.10 -37.31
N LEU A 321 -7.93 2.10 -37.07
CA LEU A 321 -8.65 2.93 -36.12
C LEU A 321 -9.50 2.01 -35.26
N ARG A 322 -9.03 1.76 -34.04
CA ARG A 322 -9.70 0.86 -33.11
C ARG A 322 -10.41 1.64 -32.01
N VAL A 323 -11.67 1.29 -31.75
CA VAL A 323 -12.43 1.76 -30.59
C VAL A 323 -12.17 0.83 -29.41
N GLU A 324 -11.42 1.32 -28.43
CA GLU A 324 -10.94 0.53 -27.30
C GLU A 324 -12.02 0.35 -26.22
N PRO A 325 -12.03 -0.79 -25.52
CA PRO A 325 -13.03 -1.06 -24.48
C PRO A 325 -12.89 -0.08 -23.30
N LEU A 326 -13.93 0.02 -22.47
CA LEU A 326 -13.95 0.87 -21.27
C LEU A 326 -12.72 0.69 -20.35
N ALA A 327 -12.23 -0.54 -20.21
CA ALA A 327 -11.07 -0.85 -19.38
C ALA A 327 -9.78 -0.14 -19.84
N PHE A 328 -9.67 0.21 -21.13
CA PHE A 328 -8.47 0.85 -21.70
C PHE A 328 -8.21 2.25 -21.15
N GLY A 329 -9.27 3.05 -20.91
CA GLY A 329 -9.14 4.41 -20.40
C GLY A 329 -9.96 4.66 -19.14
N LYS A 330 -10.14 3.61 -18.34
CA LYS A 330 -10.79 3.68 -17.02
C LYS A 330 -10.12 4.75 -16.15
N ASP A 331 -8.80 4.74 -16.15
CA ASP A 331 -7.92 5.71 -15.49
C ASP A 331 -6.54 5.68 -16.19
N ALA A 332 -5.66 6.63 -15.82
CA ALA A 332 -4.33 6.74 -16.42
C ALA A 332 -3.45 5.49 -16.19
N THR A 333 -3.64 4.79 -15.07
CA THR A 333 -2.90 3.56 -14.76
C THR A 333 -3.29 2.43 -15.70
N ALA A 334 -4.58 2.21 -15.91
CA ALA A 334 -5.11 1.22 -16.84
C ALA A 334 -4.66 1.51 -18.29
N PHE A 335 -4.68 2.79 -18.68
CA PHE A 335 -4.20 3.24 -19.98
C PHE A 335 -2.72 2.95 -20.20
N LEU A 336 -1.86 3.36 -19.26
CA LEU A 336 -0.42 3.06 -19.33
C LEU A 336 -0.13 1.55 -19.34
N THR A 337 -0.91 0.74 -18.61
CA THR A 337 -0.78 -0.72 -18.61
C THR A 337 -1.10 -1.31 -19.99
N ALA A 338 -2.17 -0.81 -20.64
CA ALA A 338 -2.53 -1.24 -21.99
C ALA A 338 -1.47 -0.85 -23.04
N VAL A 339 -0.90 0.36 -22.92
CA VAL A 339 0.20 0.82 -23.78
C VAL A 339 1.48 0.00 -23.55
N ALA A 340 1.84 -0.27 -22.29
CA ALA A 340 3.00 -1.07 -21.93
C ALA A 340 2.90 -2.49 -22.50
N GLY A 341 1.72 -3.10 -22.49
CA GLY A 341 1.47 -4.42 -23.08
C GLY A 341 1.65 -4.49 -24.61
N GLN A 342 1.64 -3.35 -25.30
CA GLN A 342 1.92 -3.24 -26.74
C GLN A 342 3.35 -2.75 -27.04
N SER A 343 4.14 -2.48 -26.00
CA SER A 343 5.49 -1.91 -26.08
C SER A 343 6.56 -2.96 -25.82
N ARG A 344 7.82 -2.65 -26.18
CA ARG A 344 8.95 -3.53 -25.86
C ARG A 344 9.12 -3.65 -24.34
N ARG A 345 9.20 -4.88 -23.85
CA ARG A 345 9.50 -5.16 -22.43
C ARG A 345 10.82 -4.47 -22.03
N GLY A 346 10.81 -3.79 -20.89
CA GLY A 346 11.94 -2.96 -20.43
C GLY A 346 11.76 -1.46 -20.66
N HIS A 347 10.80 -1.02 -21.50
CA HIS A 347 10.50 0.41 -21.70
C HIS A 347 9.50 0.98 -20.68
N TYR A 348 8.81 0.10 -19.97
CA TYR A 348 7.91 0.46 -18.88
C TYR A 348 8.30 -0.35 -17.64
N PRO A 349 8.03 0.16 -16.42
CA PRO A 349 8.30 -0.57 -15.18
C PRO A 349 7.58 -1.93 -15.14
N ARG A 350 8.16 -2.91 -14.45
CA ARG A 350 7.63 -4.29 -14.33
C ARG A 350 6.14 -4.37 -14.02
N GLY A 351 5.67 -3.51 -13.10
CA GLY A 351 4.27 -3.48 -12.67
C GLY A 351 3.27 -3.20 -13.79
N PHE A 352 3.69 -2.57 -14.88
CA PHE A 352 2.83 -2.29 -16.04
C PHE A 352 2.86 -3.38 -17.12
N VAL A 353 3.73 -4.39 -16.98
CA VAL A 353 3.86 -5.51 -17.93
C VAL A 353 3.46 -6.85 -17.30
N GLY A 354 2.66 -6.83 -16.24
CA GLY A 354 2.10 -8.03 -15.62
C GLY A 354 3.08 -8.80 -14.73
N GLU A 355 4.15 -8.15 -14.25
CA GLU A 355 5.08 -8.71 -13.27
C GLU A 355 4.98 -7.94 -11.94
N GLN A 356 4.92 -8.65 -10.80
CA GLN A 356 4.98 -8.02 -9.48
C GLN A 356 6.29 -7.24 -9.33
N PRO A 357 6.25 -5.91 -9.11
CA PRO A 357 7.43 -5.14 -8.75
C PRO A 357 7.67 -5.20 -7.23
N TYR A 358 8.93 -5.07 -6.84
CA TYR A 358 9.35 -4.87 -5.45
C TYR A 358 10.16 -3.58 -5.30
N TRP A 359 10.06 -2.92 -4.13
CA TRP A 359 10.69 -1.65 -3.79
C TRP A 359 11.06 -1.56 -2.29
N THR A 360 11.87 -0.59 -1.91
CA THR A 360 12.04 -0.23 -0.49
C THR A 360 11.99 1.28 -0.30
N LEU A 361 11.79 1.69 0.96
CA LEU A 361 11.65 3.08 1.36
C LEU A 361 13.00 3.80 1.38
N VAL A 362 13.01 5.05 0.91
CA VAL A 362 14.15 5.96 1.03
C VAL A 362 13.66 7.21 1.75
N GLY A 363 13.99 7.31 3.04
CA GLY A 363 13.48 8.36 3.92
C GLY A 363 14.43 8.70 5.06
N VAL A 364 13.96 9.58 5.96
CA VAL A 364 14.67 10.01 7.17
C VAL A 364 13.92 9.53 8.41
N ASP A 365 14.58 9.50 9.56
CA ASP A 365 13.92 9.27 10.85
C ASP A 365 12.88 10.35 11.17
N GLY A 366 11.77 9.96 11.80
CA GLY A 366 10.57 10.76 12.00
C GLY A 366 9.67 10.85 10.77
N GLY A 367 10.11 10.25 9.66
CA GLY A 367 9.47 10.16 8.35
C GLY A 367 9.14 11.52 7.72
N GLY A 368 7.88 11.71 7.30
CA GLY A 368 7.49 12.82 6.42
C GLY A 368 7.25 12.38 4.97
N GLU A 369 7.64 13.24 4.03
CA GLU A 369 7.72 12.85 2.62
C GLU A 369 8.88 11.87 2.41
N SER A 370 8.64 10.84 1.61
CA SER A 370 9.61 9.76 1.37
C SER A 370 9.63 9.34 -0.09
N GLY A 371 10.81 8.98 -0.59
CA GLY A 371 10.99 8.35 -1.88
C GLY A 371 10.90 6.82 -1.78
N LEU A 372 10.87 6.16 -2.93
CA LEU A 372 11.05 4.71 -3.06
C LEU A 372 12.18 4.44 -4.05
N ILE A 373 12.85 3.31 -3.91
CA ILE A 373 13.67 2.73 -4.97
C ILE A 373 13.10 1.39 -5.38
N SER A 374 12.89 1.18 -6.68
CA SER A 374 12.47 -0.13 -7.20
C SER A 374 13.65 -1.10 -7.23
N GLU A 375 13.37 -2.39 -7.20
CA GLU A 375 14.39 -3.44 -7.38
C GLU A 375 15.14 -3.33 -8.73
N ASP A 376 14.61 -2.53 -9.66
CA ASP A 376 15.16 -2.22 -10.97
C ASP A 376 15.96 -0.91 -11.02
N GLY A 377 15.97 -0.11 -9.95
CA GLY A 377 16.76 1.12 -9.85
C GLY A 377 16.03 2.40 -10.27
N ALA A 378 14.71 2.36 -10.48
CA ALA A 378 13.91 3.57 -10.60
C ALA A 378 13.70 4.20 -9.21
N ILE A 379 13.79 5.53 -9.11
CA ILE A 379 13.66 6.27 -7.84
C ILE A 379 12.42 7.16 -7.89
N GLU A 380 11.43 6.87 -7.06
CA GLU A 380 10.24 7.71 -6.85
C GLU A 380 10.61 8.92 -5.99
N LEU A 381 10.24 10.12 -6.45
CA LEU A 381 10.74 11.37 -5.89
C LEU A 381 9.97 11.88 -4.67
N LYS A 382 8.74 11.40 -4.48
CA LYS A 382 7.88 11.69 -3.32
C LYS A 382 6.69 10.72 -3.31
N ARG A 383 5.92 10.69 -2.23
CA ARG A 383 4.71 9.86 -2.15
C ARG A 383 3.73 10.13 -3.29
N GLY A 384 3.39 9.11 -4.06
CA GLY A 384 2.49 9.23 -5.22
C GLY A 384 3.08 10.02 -6.39
N GLY A 385 4.38 10.32 -6.34
CA GLY A 385 5.07 11.20 -7.27
C GLY A 385 5.66 10.49 -8.49
N PRO A 386 6.18 11.27 -9.45
CA PRO A 386 6.91 10.74 -10.60
C PRO A 386 8.23 10.11 -10.16
N SER A 387 8.80 9.29 -11.05
CA SER A 387 10.08 8.63 -10.82
C SER A 387 11.17 9.09 -11.79
N ILE A 388 12.43 8.95 -11.35
CA ILE A 388 13.62 8.99 -12.22
C ILE A 388 14.04 7.56 -12.52
N GLU A 389 13.89 7.15 -13.78
CA GLU A 389 14.21 5.81 -14.28
C GLU A 389 15.50 5.85 -15.12
N PRO A 390 16.50 4.97 -14.85
CA PRO A 390 17.71 4.90 -15.64
C PRO A 390 17.54 4.09 -16.93
N PHE A 391 18.22 4.53 -17.99
CA PHE A 391 18.45 3.75 -19.22
C PHE A 391 19.89 3.95 -19.69
N VAL A 392 20.43 2.98 -20.45
CA VAL A 392 21.75 3.11 -21.08
C VAL A 392 21.61 2.91 -22.59
N LEU A 393 22.10 3.86 -23.37
CA LEU A 393 22.24 3.72 -24.82
C LEU A 393 23.65 3.17 -25.12
N ASP A 394 23.70 1.99 -25.73
CA ASP A 394 24.94 1.36 -26.21
C ASP A 394 24.79 1.09 -27.71
N ASN A 395 25.59 1.79 -28.53
CA ASN A 395 25.58 1.68 -30.00
C ASN A 395 24.18 1.85 -30.62
N GLY A 396 23.41 2.83 -30.13
CA GLY A 396 22.05 3.13 -30.62
C GLY A 396 20.96 2.18 -30.11
N ARG A 397 21.31 1.13 -29.36
CA ARG A 397 20.33 0.27 -28.68
C ARG A 397 20.05 0.82 -27.29
N LEU A 398 18.78 1.05 -27.00
CA LEU A 398 18.32 1.36 -25.65
C LEU A 398 18.26 0.09 -24.80
N VAL A 399 18.99 0.11 -23.68
CA VAL A 399 19.05 -0.95 -22.67
C VAL A 399 18.28 -0.48 -21.43
N GLY A 400 17.28 -1.26 -21.04
CA GLY A 400 16.51 -1.08 -19.80
C GLY A 400 16.66 -2.26 -18.84
N TRP A 401 15.87 -2.27 -17.77
CA TRP A 401 15.92 -3.31 -16.72
C TRP A 401 15.74 -4.74 -17.27
N ALA A 402 15.04 -4.89 -18.39
CA ALA A 402 14.73 -6.20 -18.99
C ALA A 402 15.91 -6.80 -19.75
N ASP A 403 16.96 -6.02 -20.03
CA ASP A 403 18.11 -6.39 -20.85
C ASP A 403 19.37 -6.73 -19.99
N VAL A 404 19.25 -6.72 -18.66
CA VAL A 404 20.38 -6.88 -17.73
C VAL A 404 20.09 -7.90 -16.63
N GLN A 405 21.13 -8.43 -16.00
CA GLN A 405 21.01 -9.09 -14.71
C GLN A 405 21.01 -8.04 -13.60
N ILE A 406 20.23 -8.25 -12.54
CA ILE A 406 20.06 -7.25 -11.48
C ILE A 406 20.40 -7.87 -10.12
N GLY A 407 21.23 -7.20 -9.35
CA GLY A 407 21.49 -7.49 -7.94
C GLY A 407 21.13 -6.32 -7.04
N GLN A 408 20.76 -6.59 -5.80
CA GLN A 408 20.42 -5.59 -4.79
C GLN A 408 21.30 -5.74 -3.56
N ALA A 409 21.54 -4.64 -2.86
CA ALA A 409 22.29 -4.61 -1.61
C ALA A 409 21.83 -3.44 -0.72
N LEU A 410 22.15 -3.53 0.57
CA LEU A 410 22.22 -2.42 1.50
C LEU A 410 23.69 -2.10 1.78
N ILE A 411 24.00 -0.85 2.13
CA ILE A 411 25.33 -0.52 2.65
C ILE A 411 25.50 -1.21 4.00
N GLU A 412 26.64 -1.89 4.19
CA GLU A 412 26.94 -2.70 5.40
C GLU A 412 25.92 -3.81 5.69
N ASP A 413 25.13 -4.20 4.68
CA ASP A 413 24.07 -5.20 4.75
C ASP A 413 22.91 -4.87 5.71
N ASP A 414 22.96 -3.76 6.45
CA ASP A 414 21.94 -3.36 7.44
C ASP A 414 21.43 -1.91 7.31
N LEU A 415 22.24 -0.97 6.83
CA LEU A 415 21.87 0.44 6.76
C LEU A 415 20.82 0.66 5.66
N PRO A 416 19.80 1.51 5.88
CA PRO A 416 18.71 1.78 4.92
C PRO A 416 19.17 2.68 3.76
N ILE A 417 20.29 2.32 3.13
CA ILE A 417 20.89 2.96 1.96
C ILE A 417 20.88 1.90 0.84
N PRO A 418 19.75 1.76 0.13
CA PRO A 418 19.58 0.72 -0.87
C PRO A 418 20.36 1.01 -2.16
N ALA A 419 20.91 -0.06 -2.72
CA ALA A 419 21.54 -0.05 -4.02
C ALA A 419 21.01 -1.16 -4.95
N VAL A 420 21.00 -0.86 -6.24
CA VAL A 420 20.66 -1.77 -7.35
C VAL A 420 21.82 -1.78 -8.33
N THR A 421 22.28 -2.94 -8.75
CA THR A 421 23.37 -3.09 -9.73
C THR A 421 22.87 -3.81 -10.96
N TRP A 422 22.88 -3.13 -12.10
CA TRP A 422 22.69 -3.72 -13.42
C TRP A 422 24.02 -4.30 -13.89
N ILE A 423 23.98 -5.56 -14.32
CA ILE A 423 25.12 -6.29 -14.87
C ILE A 423 24.80 -6.62 -16.32
N HIS A 424 25.49 -5.93 -17.23
CA HIS A 424 25.52 -6.20 -18.66
C HIS A 424 26.88 -6.84 -19.02
N ASP A 425 26.99 -7.46 -20.20
CA ASP A 425 28.20 -8.20 -20.61
C ASP A 425 29.49 -7.36 -20.56
N ASP A 426 29.37 -6.06 -20.80
CA ASP A 426 30.48 -5.15 -21.05
C ASP A 426 30.53 -3.92 -20.13
N TRP A 427 29.51 -3.74 -19.30
CA TRP A 427 29.43 -2.63 -18.35
C TRP A 427 28.50 -2.94 -17.20
N THR A 428 28.62 -2.19 -16.11
CA THR A 428 27.68 -2.23 -14.98
C THR A 428 27.19 -0.84 -14.64
N LEU A 429 25.94 -0.74 -14.19
CA LEU A 429 25.37 0.49 -13.64
C LEU A 429 24.91 0.23 -12.21
N LYS A 430 25.54 0.88 -11.23
CA LYS A 430 25.09 0.84 -9.83
C LYS A 430 24.29 2.10 -9.50
N VAL A 431 23.06 1.92 -9.05
CA VAL A 431 22.14 2.96 -8.59
C VAL A 431 22.08 2.91 -7.07
N THR A 432 22.32 4.03 -6.39
CA THR A 432 22.16 4.15 -4.92
C THR A 432 21.20 5.29 -4.61
N ALA A 433 20.22 5.06 -3.75
CA ALA A 433 19.32 6.10 -3.26
C ALA A 433 19.57 6.40 -1.79
N MET A 434 19.55 7.69 -1.42
CA MET A 434 19.83 8.15 -0.06
C MET A 434 18.91 9.31 0.30
N ALA A 435 18.51 9.41 1.56
CA ALA A 435 17.84 10.58 2.10
C ALA A 435 18.61 11.13 3.31
N GLU A 436 18.67 12.46 3.43
CA GLU A 436 19.34 13.15 4.54
C GLU A 436 18.51 14.37 4.99
N GLY A 437 18.64 14.74 6.26
CA GLY A 437 17.97 15.90 6.86
C GLY A 437 16.93 15.55 7.94
N ALA A 438 16.23 16.57 8.43
CA ALA A 438 15.09 16.41 9.32
C ALA A 438 13.78 16.29 8.51
N PRO A 439 12.70 15.72 9.06
CA PRO A 439 11.43 15.52 8.33
C PRO A 439 10.87 16.73 7.59
N ASP A 440 11.05 17.94 8.11
CA ASP A 440 10.57 19.20 7.54
C ASP A 440 11.57 19.87 6.57
N ALA A 441 12.79 19.34 6.46
CA ALA A 441 13.88 19.84 5.62
C ALA A 441 14.72 18.68 5.03
N ALA A 442 14.04 17.61 4.59
CA ALA A 442 14.67 16.40 4.06
C ALA A 442 14.99 16.52 2.58
N SER A 443 16.03 15.82 2.13
CA SER A 443 16.43 15.75 0.72
C SER A 443 16.74 14.34 0.26
N LEU A 444 16.41 14.06 -0.99
CA LEU A 444 16.59 12.80 -1.68
C LEU A 444 17.72 12.92 -2.71
N TYR A 445 18.56 11.91 -2.75
CA TYR A 445 19.70 11.81 -3.64
C TYR A 445 19.66 10.52 -4.45
N GLY A 446 19.98 10.63 -5.74
CA GLY A 446 20.27 9.48 -6.60
C GLY A 446 21.73 9.51 -7.05
N ARG A 447 22.45 8.40 -6.87
CA ARG A 447 23.82 8.17 -7.36
C ARG A 447 23.81 7.09 -8.44
N TYR A 448 24.55 7.30 -9.52
CA TYR A 448 24.69 6.37 -10.64
C TYR A 448 26.17 6.18 -10.96
N ASP A 449 26.72 5.00 -10.71
CA ASP A 449 28.10 4.64 -11.04
C ASP A 449 28.10 3.74 -12.29
N LEU A 450 28.50 4.29 -13.43
CA LEU A 450 28.60 3.57 -14.70
C LEU A 450 30.04 3.11 -14.93
N THR A 451 30.26 1.80 -15.02
CA THR A 451 31.59 1.19 -15.13
C THR A 451 31.72 0.39 -16.40
N ASN A 452 32.81 0.59 -17.15
CA ASN A 452 33.16 -0.25 -18.29
C ASN A 452 33.91 -1.50 -17.83
N THR A 453 33.29 -2.67 -17.95
CA THR A 453 33.89 -3.96 -17.57
C THR A 453 34.54 -4.70 -18.74
N SER A 454 34.43 -4.16 -19.96
CA SER A 454 35.07 -4.72 -21.14
C SER A 454 36.57 -4.40 -21.20
N SER A 455 37.29 -5.09 -22.09
CA SER A 455 38.73 -4.89 -22.31
C SER A 455 39.08 -3.74 -23.26
N ARG A 456 38.08 -2.99 -23.75
CA ARG A 456 38.25 -1.87 -24.70
C ARG A 456 37.56 -0.62 -24.19
N ALA A 457 38.00 0.55 -24.67
CA ALA A 457 37.27 1.79 -24.42
C ALA A 457 35.85 1.69 -25.01
N ARG A 458 34.85 2.22 -24.30
CA ARG A 458 33.45 2.24 -24.74
C ARG A 458 32.85 3.62 -24.55
N THR A 459 32.06 4.05 -25.52
CA THR A 459 31.20 5.22 -25.40
C THR A 459 29.79 4.75 -25.06
N LEU A 460 29.25 5.25 -23.97
CA LEU A 460 27.91 4.92 -23.46
C LEU A 460 27.16 6.22 -23.17
N THR A 461 25.84 6.22 -23.33
CA THR A 461 25.00 7.33 -22.87
C THR A 461 24.11 6.87 -21.73
N LEU A 462 24.32 7.42 -20.53
CA LEU A 462 23.37 7.27 -19.43
C LEU A 462 22.22 8.26 -19.63
N ALA A 463 20.99 7.76 -19.61
CA ALA A 463 19.78 8.59 -19.64
C ALA A 463 19.04 8.44 -18.31
N LEU A 464 18.73 9.56 -17.67
CA LEU A 464 17.91 9.63 -16.46
C LEU A 464 16.56 10.24 -16.83
N ALA A 465 15.54 9.39 -16.96
CA ALA A 465 14.23 9.77 -17.46
C ALA A 465 13.27 10.10 -16.31
N ALA A 466 12.68 11.29 -16.31
CA ALA A 466 11.54 11.63 -15.47
C ALA A 466 10.26 11.08 -16.11
N ARG A 467 9.59 10.17 -15.41
CA ARG A 467 8.46 9.38 -15.94
C ARG A 467 7.20 9.61 -15.11
N PRO A 468 6.00 9.65 -15.73
CA PRO A 468 4.72 9.85 -15.05
C PRO A 468 4.21 8.54 -14.43
N MET A 469 5.12 7.77 -13.82
CA MET A 469 4.83 6.50 -13.17
C MET A 469 5.51 6.45 -11.81
N GLN A 470 4.76 5.95 -10.83
CA GLN A 470 5.25 5.65 -9.49
C GLN A 470 6.14 4.40 -9.54
N VAL A 471 7.01 4.26 -8.53
CA VAL A 471 7.65 2.98 -8.22
C VAL A 471 6.62 2.04 -7.59
N ASN A 472 5.70 2.59 -6.79
CA ASN A 472 4.53 1.90 -6.28
C ASN A 472 3.63 1.44 -7.44
N GLY A 473 3.59 0.13 -7.73
CA GLY A 473 3.03 -0.41 -8.97
C GLY A 473 1.48 -0.43 -9.05
N PRO A 474 0.91 -0.68 -10.25
CA PRO A 474 -0.55 -0.60 -10.52
C PRO A 474 -1.47 -1.46 -9.65
N VAL A 475 -0.97 -2.57 -9.10
CA VAL A 475 -1.77 -3.52 -8.29
C VAL A 475 -1.84 -3.12 -6.81
N GLN A 476 -1.16 -2.05 -6.40
CA GLN A 476 -1.30 -1.49 -5.06
C GLN A 476 -2.47 -0.51 -4.99
N PHE A 477 -3.34 -0.70 -4.01
CA PHE A 477 -4.52 0.11 -3.75
C PHE A 477 -4.59 0.48 -2.27
N LEU A 478 -5.70 1.08 -1.80
CA LEU A 478 -5.91 1.72 -0.48
C LEU A 478 -5.55 3.21 -0.45
N ALA A 479 -4.81 3.67 0.57
CA ALA A 479 -4.70 5.11 0.89
C ALA A 479 -3.97 5.92 -0.21
N VAL A 480 -2.89 5.38 -0.77
CA VAL A 480 -2.18 5.97 -1.92
C VAL A 480 -2.10 4.94 -3.04
N PRO A 481 -3.02 4.97 -4.02
CA PRO A 481 -3.00 4.04 -5.14
C PRO A 481 -1.71 4.14 -5.95
N GLY A 482 -1.17 2.97 -6.34
CA GLY A 482 0.00 2.88 -7.20
C GLY A 482 -0.33 3.03 -8.69
N GLY A 483 0.71 3.09 -9.52
CA GLY A 483 0.60 3.19 -10.98
C GLY A 483 0.99 4.56 -11.53
N ALA A 484 0.09 5.22 -12.24
CA ALA A 484 0.35 6.51 -12.86
C ALA A 484 0.61 7.61 -11.81
N SER A 485 1.49 8.55 -12.14
CA SER A 485 1.69 9.81 -11.41
C SER A 485 1.70 10.94 -12.43
N PRO A 486 0.57 11.64 -12.62
CA PRO A 486 0.45 12.63 -13.69
C PRO A 486 1.53 13.72 -13.63
N LEU A 487 2.20 13.94 -14.75
CA LEU A 487 3.08 15.07 -15.05
C LEU A 487 2.36 15.99 -16.04
N GLU A 488 1.79 17.07 -15.52
CA GLU A 488 1.09 18.09 -16.30
C GLU A 488 2.06 19.15 -16.85
N GLN A 489 3.22 19.30 -16.20
CA GLN A 489 4.24 20.24 -16.60
C GLN A 489 5.64 19.70 -16.36
N ILE A 490 6.48 19.88 -17.37
CA ILE A 490 7.92 19.64 -17.29
C ILE A 490 8.70 20.81 -17.88
N GLN A 491 9.77 21.23 -17.20
CA GLN A 491 10.61 22.33 -17.65
C GLN A 491 12.07 22.11 -17.27
N TRP A 492 12.97 22.41 -18.20
CA TRP A 492 14.39 22.58 -17.92
C TRP A 492 14.70 24.08 -17.71
N THR A 493 15.37 24.42 -16.61
CA THR A 493 15.72 25.82 -16.28
C THR A 493 17.13 26.22 -16.70
N GLY A 494 17.87 25.32 -17.35
CA GLY A 494 19.31 25.45 -17.56
C GLY A 494 20.15 24.82 -16.45
N ALA A 495 19.56 24.55 -15.29
CA ALA A 495 20.23 23.93 -14.14
C ALA A 495 19.40 22.85 -13.43
N GLU A 496 18.08 22.86 -13.56
CA GLU A 496 17.18 21.95 -12.87
C GLU A 496 16.05 21.49 -13.78
N LEU A 497 15.61 20.25 -13.56
CA LEU A 497 14.38 19.72 -14.12
C LEU A 497 13.23 19.97 -13.13
N VAL A 498 12.23 20.73 -13.54
CA VAL A 498 11.05 21.08 -12.76
C VAL A 498 9.87 20.23 -13.23
N LEU A 499 9.23 19.54 -12.28
CA LEU A 499 8.09 18.65 -12.46
C LEU A 499 6.91 19.20 -11.63
N ASN A 500 5.79 19.50 -12.29
CA ASN A 500 4.55 20.01 -11.65
C ASN A 500 4.75 21.15 -10.63
N ASP A 501 5.43 22.23 -11.05
CA ASP A 501 5.73 23.50 -10.32
C ASP A 501 6.48 23.40 -8.96
N ALA A 502 6.38 22.30 -8.21
CA ALA A 502 6.92 22.13 -6.87
C ALA A 502 8.16 21.22 -6.82
N LEU A 503 8.23 20.18 -7.66
CA LEU A 503 9.28 19.18 -7.57
C LEU A 503 10.44 19.56 -8.50
N ARG A 504 11.65 19.65 -7.93
CA ARG A 504 12.83 20.12 -8.64
C ARG A 504 13.97 19.12 -8.48
N VAL A 505 14.47 18.60 -9.59
CA VAL A 505 15.62 17.69 -9.63
C VAL A 505 16.82 18.47 -10.16
N ARG A 506 17.86 18.63 -9.32
CA ARG A 506 19.10 19.30 -9.70
C ARG A 506 20.20 18.26 -9.92
N PRO A 507 20.65 18.04 -11.17
CA PRO A 507 21.80 17.20 -11.42
C PRO A 507 23.09 17.84 -10.88
N LEU A 508 24.05 17.02 -10.44
CA LEU A 508 25.34 17.46 -9.92
C LEU A 508 26.33 17.83 -11.04
N VAL A 509 26.07 17.37 -12.25
CA VAL A 509 26.80 17.70 -13.47
C VAL A 509 25.81 18.08 -14.56
N ALA A 510 26.16 19.07 -15.38
CA ALA A 510 25.31 19.48 -16.50
C ALA A 510 25.11 18.29 -17.46
N PRO A 511 23.86 18.00 -17.88
CA PRO A 511 23.59 17.01 -18.92
C PRO A 511 24.12 17.49 -20.28
N ASP A 512 24.50 16.55 -21.14
CA ASP A 512 24.92 16.84 -22.51
C ASP A 512 23.73 17.23 -23.39
N ASP A 513 22.57 16.61 -23.13
CA ASP A 513 21.29 16.93 -23.80
C ASP A 513 20.10 16.73 -22.84
N VAL A 514 19.04 17.52 -23.05
CA VAL A 514 17.79 17.50 -22.29
C VAL A 514 16.60 17.45 -23.23
N ARG A 515 15.76 16.43 -23.10
CA ARG A 515 14.59 16.23 -23.98
C ARG A 515 13.31 16.16 -23.18
N LEU A 516 12.29 16.87 -23.63
CA LEU A 516 10.99 16.97 -22.97
C LEU A 516 9.89 16.75 -24.02
N SER A 517 8.88 15.94 -23.72
CA SER A 517 7.82 15.61 -24.66
C SER A 517 6.45 15.47 -24.00
N THR A 518 5.40 15.88 -24.72
CA THR A 518 4.03 15.42 -24.45
C THR A 518 3.93 13.92 -24.75
N PHE A 519 2.88 13.25 -24.26
CA PHE A 519 2.71 11.81 -24.49
C PHE A 519 2.66 11.48 -25.99
N GLN A 520 1.84 12.22 -26.74
CA GLN A 520 1.62 12.01 -28.18
C GLN A 520 2.77 12.52 -29.07
N ALA A 521 3.73 13.28 -28.54
CA ALA A 521 4.90 13.72 -29.30
C ALA A 521 6.14 12.81 -29.11
N GLY A 522 5.97 11.65 -28.47
CA GLY A 522 7.05 10.68 -28.25
C GLY A 522 7.62 10.68 -26.84
N ALA A 523 6.77 10.56 -25.82
CA ALA A 523 7.22 10.42 -24.42
C ALA A 523 7.72 9.01 -24.06
N ASP A 524 7.55 7.99 -24.92
CA ASP A 524 8.10 6.66 -24.64
C ASP A 524 9.64 6.68 -24.69
N PRO A 525 10.34 5.78 -23.97
CA PRO A 525 11.80 5.87 -23.85
C PRO A 525 12.54 5.74 -25.19
N GLN A 526 12.00 4.99 -26.14
CA GLN A 526 12.65 4.78 -27.44
C GLN A 526 12.62 6.09 -28.23
N SER A 527 11.44 6.70 -28.38
CA SER A 527 11.28 7.99 -29.07
C SER A 527 12.01 9.12 -28.35
N LEU A 528 11.90 9.17 -27.01
CA LEU A 528 12.49 10.24 -26.20
C LEU A 528 14.02 10.18 -26.17
N ILE A 529 14.62 9.00 -26.04
CA ILE A 529 16.06 8.85 -25.77
C ILE A 529 16.84 8.48 -27.04
N ALA A 530 16.37 7.49 -27.81
CA ALA A 530 17.12 6.95 -28.94
C ALA A 530 16.81 7.64 -30.27
N ASP A 531 15.54 7.94 -30.55
CA ASP A 531 15.08 8.41 -31.87
C ASP A 531 14.76 9.91 -31.94
N GLY A 532 14.97 10.62 -30.83
CA GLY A 532 14.56 12.01 -30.62
C GLY A 532 15.14 12.98 -31.64
N THR A 533 14.26 13.83 -32.18
CA THR A 533 14.53 14.94 -33.08
C THR A 533 15.31 16.07 -32.41
N ASP A 534 15.83 17.02 -33.19
CA ASP A 534 16.27 18.36 -32.74
C ASP A 534 15.08 19.17 -32.15
N ALA A 535 14.42 18.65 -31.12
CA ALA A 535 13.39 19.37 -30.39
C ALA A 535 14.05 20.47 -29.55
N ASP A 536 13.46 21.66 -29.59
CA ASP A 536 13.99 22.85 -28.92
C ASP A 536 14.12 22.62 -27.39
N VAL A 537 15.36 22.40 -26.95
CA VAL A 537 15.83 22.15 -25.57
C VAL A 537 15.38 23.23 -24.57
N SER A 538 14.86 24.37 -25.05
CA SER A 538 14.59 25.57 -24.26
C SER A 538 13.15 25.71 -23.71
N ARG A 539 12.27 24.71 -23.87
CA ARG A 539 10.83 24.89 -23.56
C ARG A 539 10.35 24.27 -22.24
N ARG A 540 9.51 25.04 -21.55
CA ARG A 540 8.45 24.49 -20.68
C ARG A 540 7.47 23.76 -21.57
N VAL A 541 7.24 22.47 -21.32
CA VAL A 541 6.19 21.70 -21.97
C VAL A 541 5.04 21.55 -20.98
N GLN A 542 3.83 21.80 -21.45
CA GLN A 542 2.60 21.66 -20.65
C GLN A 542 1.67 20.69 -21.36
N SER A 543 1.01 19.82 -20.59
CA SER A 543 0.03 18.87 -21.09
C SER A 543 -1.26 19.60 -21.47
N ASP A 544 -1.94 19.14 -22.53
CA ASP A 544 -3.26 19.64 -22.92
C ASP A 544 -4.43 18.76 -22.41
N ALA A 545 -4.17 17.52 -21.93
CA ALA A 545 -5.21 16.68 -21.30
C ALA A 545 -4.73 15.40 -20.57
N THR A 546 -3.58 14.81 -20.92
CA THR A 546 -3.24 13.44 -20.46
C THR A 546 -2.46 13.39 -19.14
N GLY A 547 -1.62 14.39 -18.86
CA GLY A 547 -0.69 14.34 -17.73
C GLY A 547 0.35 13.23 -17.85
N LEU A 548 0.62 12.70 -19.05
CA LEU A 548 1.53 11.57 -19.26
C LEU A 548 2.85 11.98 -19.96
N MET A 549 3.30 13.19 -19.68
CA MET A 549 4.53 13.75 -20.25
C MET A 549 5.77 13.08 -19.65
N ALA A 550 6.89 13.12 -20.38
CA ALA A 550 8.17 12.63 -19.89
C ALA A 550 9.32 13.56 -20.28
N GLY A 551 10.43 13.44 -19.57
CA GLY A 551 11.68 14.11 -19.94
C GLY A 551 12.90 13.27 -19.63
N SER A 552 14.04 13.58 -20.24
CA SER A 552 15.30 12.85 -20.07
C SER A 552 16.48 13.81 -19.94
N LEU A 553 17.38 13.51 -19.00
CA LEU A 553 18.71 14.09 -18.89
C LEU A 553 19.71 13.05 -19.37
N THR A 554 20.53 13.39 -20.38
CA THR A 554 21.47 12.41 -20.97
C THR A 554 22.93 12.81 -20.77
N TYR A 555 23.80 11.81 -20.60
CA TYR A 555 25.23 11.95 -20.34
C TYR A 555 26.01 10.96 -21.18
N THR A 556 26.70 11.43 -22.21
CA THR A 556 27.54 10.61 -23.09
C THR A 556 28.98 10.62 -22.60
N VAL A 557 29.48 9.45 -22.21
CA VAL A 557 30.82 9.29 -21.65
C VAL A 557 31.59 8.21 -22.38
N THR A 558 32.88 8.45 -22.62
CA THR A 558 33.82 7.42 -23.08
C THR A 558 34.64 6.95 -21.89
N LEU A 559 34.54 5.66 -21.58
CA LEU A 559 35.20 5.02 -20.43
C LEU A 559 36.30 4.09 -20.91
N ALA A 560 37.50 4.20 -20.35
CA ALA A 560 38.56 3.22 -20.49
C ALA A 560 38.20 1.88 -19.82
N PRO A 561 38.90 0.77 -20.13
CA PRO A 561 38.69 -0.51 -19.43
C PRO A 561 38.83 -0.36 -17.92
N GLY A 562 37.81 -0.77 -17.17
CA GLY A 562 37.74 -0.66 -15.71
C GLY A 562 37.45 0.74 -15.16
N GLU A 563 37.27 1.75 -16.02
CA GLU A 563 36.93 3.10 -15.58
C GLU A 563 35.47 3.20 -15.16
N THR A 564 35.24 3.92 -14.06
CA THR A 564 33.91 4.28 -13.54
C THR A 564 33.69 5.77 -13.64
N ARG A 565 32.50 6.17 -14.10
CA ARG A 565 32.03 7.56 -14.02
C ARG A 565 30.79 7.63 -13.12
N THR A 566 30.84 8.51 -12.14
CA THR A 566 29.72 8.79 -11.23
C THR A 566 28.91 10.00 -11.69
N PHE A 567 27.58 9.83 -11.68
CA PHE A 567 26.59 10.86 -11.88
C PHE A 567 25.68 10.92 -10.66
N GLY A 568 24.99 12.04 -10.47
CA GLY A 568 23.99 12.13 -9.41
C GLY A 568 23.09 13.34 -9.53
N TRP A 569 22.02 13.33 -8.75
CA TRP A 569 21.10 14.45 -8.61
C TRP A 569 20.62 14.57 -7.16
N VAL A 570 20.04 15.72 -6.84
CA VAL A 570 19.37 15.98 -5.56
C VAL A 570 18.02 16.66 -5.76
N ALA A 571 17.02 16.23 -4.97
CA ALA A 571 15.69 16.81 -4.87
C ALA A 571 15.33 17.08 -3.40
N ALA A 572 14.50 18.08 -3.13
CA ALA A 572 13.96 18.28 -1.79
C ALA A 572 12.74 17.36 -1.60
N LEU A 573 12.71 16.61 -0.49
CA LEU A 573 11.51 15.92 -0.02
C LEU A 573 10.63 16.90 0.76
N ALA A 574 11.26 17.73 1.58
CA ALA A 574 10.62 18.81 2.33
C ALA A 574 11.57 20.00 2.49
N GLY A 575 11.01 21.19 2.73
CA GLY A 575 11.78 22.40 3.00
C GLY A 575 12.69 22.83 1.84
N GLN A 576 13.79 23.49 2.18
CA GLN A 576 14.78 23.95 1.19
C GLN A 576 15.83 22.86 0.94
N ARG A 577 16.17 22.65 -0.33
CA ARG A 577 17.23 21.73 -0.74
C ARG A 577 18.59 22.19 -0.18
N PRO A 578 19.44 21.29 0.36
CA PRO A 578 20.77 21.65 0.85
C PRO A 578 21.71 22.09 -0.27
N ALA A 579 22.74 22.84 0.13
CA ALA A 579 23.90 23.08 -0.71
C ALA A 579 24.65 21.76 -0.91
N LEU A 580 25.10 21.51 -2.14
CA LEU A 580 25.96 20.34 -2.41
C LEU A 580 27.32 20.53 -1.75
N PRO A 581 27.96 19.45 -1.26
CA PRO A 581 29.33 19.52 -0.78
C PRO A 581 30.25 20.11 -1.86
N ALA A 582 30.98 21.18 -1.51
CA ALA A 582 31.95 21.82 -2.39
C ALA A 582 33.20 20.94 -2.52
N THR A 583 33.08 19.91 -3.34
CA THR A 583 34.12 18.90 -3.59
C THR A 583 34.56 18.99 -5.05
N GLY A 584 35.79 18.58 -5.35
CA GLY A 584 36.36 18.72 -6.70
C GLY A 584 35.75 17.80 -7.77
N SER A 585 34.85 16.88 -7.39
CA SER A 585 34.20 15.90 -8.29
C SER A 585 32.83 15.47 -7.77
N VAL A 586 31.98 14.94 -8.65
CA VAL A 586 30.66 14.38 -8.29
C VAL A 586 30.81 13.18 -7.34
N GLU A 587 31.79 12.31 -7.59
CA GLU A 587 32.11 11.16 -6.75
C GLU A 587 32.38 11.58 -5.30
N ALA A 588 33.30 12.53 -5.09
CA ALA A 588 33.64 13.01 -3.75
C ALA A 588 32.46 13.69 -3.04
N ALA A 589 31.59 14.38 -3.79
CA ALA A 589 30.37 14.97 -3.24
C ALA A 589 29.43 13.88 -2.71
N MET A 590 29.20 12.85 -3.53
CA MET A 590 28.29 11.75 -3.20
C MET A 590 28.86 10.84 -2.11
N ASP A 591 30.16 10.61 -2.06
CA ASP A 591 30.83 9.91 -0.94
C ASP A 591 30.65 10.67 0.37
N THR A 592 30.78 12.00 0.33
CA THR A 592 30.56 12.86 1.51
C THR A 592 29.11 12.74 2.01
N VAL A 593 28.13 12.76 1.10
CA VAL A 593 26.71 12.56 1.46
C VAL A 593 26.50 11.16 2.04
N ALA A 594 26.98 10.12 1.35
CA ALA A 594 26.83 8.73 1.80
C ALA A 594 27.42 8.51 3.20
N ALA A 595 28.61 9.05 3.47
CA ALA A 595 29.24 8.95 4.78
C ALA A 595 28.43 9.65 5.89
N ARG A 596 27.83 10.81 5.61
CA ARG A 596 26.96 11.52 6.58
C ARG A 596 25.66 10.75 6.83
N VAL A 597 25.01 10.26 5.78
CA VAL A 597 23.78 9.47 5.90
C VAL A 597 24.05 8.19 6.69
N ALA A 598 25.13 7.47 6.37
CA ALA A 598 25.52 6.27 7.10
C ALA A 598 25.82 6.57 8.58
N ALA A 599 26.57 7.62 8.88
CA ALA A 599 26.85 8.01 10.26
C ALA A 599 25.57 8.35 11.05
N GLY A 600 24.63 9.07 10.43
CA GLY A 600 23.36 9.41 11.05
C GLY A 600 22.44 8.21 11.29
N TRP A 601 22.55 7.16 10.48
CA TRP A 601 21.85 5.89 10.73
C TRP A 601 22.53 5.06 11.82
N ARG A 602 23.87 4.93 11.82
CA ARG A 602 24.60 4.24 12.89
C ARG A 602 24.28 4.78 14.28
N GLU A 603 24.20 6.10 14.43
CA GLU A 603 23.81 6.75 15.71
C GLU A 603 22.43 6.27 16.23
N LYS A 604 21.50 5.94 15.33
CA LYS A 604 20.14 5.49 15.68
C LYS A 604 20.08 3.98 15.88
N LEU A 605 20.82 3.21 15.09
CA LEU A 605 20.71 1.75 15.02
C LEU A 605 21.66 1.02 15.98
N ASP A 606 22.85 1.58 16.24
CA ASP A 606 23.91 0.93 17.04
C ASP A 606 23.74 1.16 18.56
N ARG A 607 22.49 1.16 19.05
CA ARG A 607 22.15 1.30 20.48
C ARG A 607 22.17 -0.03 21.24
N PHE A 608 22.31 -1.14 20.54
CA PHE A 608 22.39 -2.50 21.05
C PHE A 608 23.35 -3.33 20.18
N ASP A 609 23.87 -4.44 20.71
CA ASP A 609 24.55 -5.46 19.91
C ASP A 609 23.97 -6.85 20.22
N LEU A 610 23.90 -7.72 19.21
CA LEU A 610 23.72 -9.15 19.38
C LEU A 610 25.07 -9.85 19.23
N ILE A 611 25.47 -10.64 20.23
CA ILE A 611 26.69 -11.46 20.13
C ILE A 611 26.27 -12.74 19.41
N LEU A 612 26.75 -12.92 18.18
CA LEU A 612 26.37 -14.04 17.31
C LEU A 612 27.57 -14.59 16.52
N PRO A 613 27.57 -15.88 16.15
CA PRO A 613 28.49 -16.40 15.15
C PRO A 613 28.11 -15.90 13.74
N PRO A 614 29.02 -15.97 12.74
CA PRO A 614 28.75 -15.47 11.39
C PRO A 614 27.47 -15.99 10.74
N GLU A 615 27.09 -17.26 10.96
CA GLU A 615 25.84 -17.81 10.42
C GLU A 615 24.56 -17.21 11.02
N GLY A 616 24.67 -16.56 12.19
CA GLY A 616 23.56 -15.88 12.87
C GLY A 616 23.47 -14.38 12.56
N GLN A 617 24.50 -13.77 11.96
CA GLN A 617 24.64 -12.31 11.81
C GLN A 617 23.42 -11.65 11.16
N ARG A 618 22.79 -12.33 10.18
CA ARG A 618 21.56 -11.88 9.52
C ARG A 618 20.44 -11.47 10.47
N ILE A 619 20.40 -12.02 11.69
CA ILE A 619 19.40 -11.68 12.70
C ILE A 619 19.58 -10.23 13.15
N GLU A 620 20.81 -9.84 13.47
CA GLU A 620 21.12 -8.47 13.88
C GLU A 620 20.96 -7.49 12.72
N ASP A 621 21.49 -7.84 11.54
CA ASP A 621 21.41 -6.98 10.35
C ASP A 621 19.95 -6.67 9.99
N THR A 622 19.10 -7.70 9.98
CA THR A 622 17.66 -7.53 9.75
C THR A 622 16.97 -6.74 10.87
N MET A 623 17.46 -6.82 12.12
CA MET A 623 16.89 -6.10 13.26
C MET A 623 17.19 -4.61 13.17
N LYS A 624 18.43 -4.26 12.78
CA LYS A 624 18.83 -2.89 12.51
C LYS A 624 18.08 -2.31 11.31
N THR A 625 17.93 -3.06 10.21
CA THR A 625 17.13 -2.57 9.08
C THR A 625 15.65 -2.45 9.44
N SER A 626 15.08 -3.39 10.20
CA SER A 626 13.69 -3.34 10.67
C SER A 626 13.43 -2.13 11.58
N LEU A 627 14.38 -1.80 12.46
CA LEU A 627 14.33 -0.58 13.25
C LEU A 627 14.35 0.66 12.34
N ALA A 628 15.24 0.71 11.34
CA ALA A 628 15.25 1.79 10.37
C ALA A 628 13.92 1.93 9.61
N HIS A 629 13.30 0.82 9.21
CA HIS A 629 11.99 0.82 8.56
C HIS A 629 10.92 1.43 9.46
N MET A 630 10.88 1.08 10.75
CA MET A 630 9.97 1.69 11.70
C MET A 630 10.22 3.19 11.86
N LEU A 631 11.48 3.63 11.95
CA LEU A 631 11.84 5.04 12.11
C LEU A 631 11.49 5.88 10.88
N MET A 632 11.67 5.35 9.67
CA MET A 632 11.32 6.02 8.41
C MET A 632 9.82 6.05 8.13
N SER A 633 9.06 5.05 8.60
CA SER A 633 7.61 4.98 8.36
C SER A 633 6.80 5.96 9.20
N ARG A 634 7.38 6.53 10.27
CA ARG A 634 6.73 7.51 11.15
C ARG A 634 6.20 8.76 10.42
N GLN A 635 5.33 9.53 11.07
CA GLN A 635 5.02 10.90 10.67
C GLN A 635 5.03 11.79 11.92
N GLY A 636 6.21 12.34 12.24
CA GLY A 636 6.41 13.03 13.53
C GLY A 636 6.26 12.04 14.70
N PRO A 637 5.32 12.26 15.65
CA PRO A 637 5.09 11.33 16.76
C PRO A 637 4.30 10.08 16.36
N THR A 638 3.66 10.05 15.18
CA THR A 638 2.80 8.92 14.81
C THR A 638 3.62 7.69 14.42
N LEU A 639 3.17 6.53 14.88
CA LEU A 639 3.70 5.22 14.49
C LEU A 639 2.71 4.59 13.52
N GLN A 640 3.14 4.32 12.29
CA GLN A 640 2.29 3.73 11.26
C GLN A 640 3.01 2.58 10.54
N PRO A 641 2.26 1.53 10.13
CA PRO A 641 2.82 0.37 9.47
C PRO A 641 3.37 0.65 8.07
N GLY A 642 2.91 1.71 7.40
CA GLY A 642 3.28 1.99 6.02
C GLY A 642 3.23 3.46 5.67
N THR A 643 3.83 3.82 4.54
CA THR A 643 3.84 5.21 4.03
C THR A 643 2.99 5.37 2.77
N ARG A 644 2.50 4.27 2.20
CA ARG A 644 1.67 4.23 0.99
C ARG A 644 0.26 3.75 1.32
N SER A 645 0.00 2.46 1.22
CA SER A 645 -1.30 1.83 1.44
C SER A 645 -1.81 2.02 2.87
N TYR A 646 -0.88 2.08 3.83
CA TYR A 646 -1.18 2.15 5.27
C TYR A 646 -0.68 3.41 5.97
N ASN A 647 -0.76 4.55 5.30
CA ASN A 647 -0.42 5.86 5.88
C ASN A 647 -1.49 6.35 6.89
N ARG A 648 -1.69 5.60 7.96
CA ARG A 648 -2.51 5.94 9.14
C ARG A 648 -1.98 5.21 10.37
N SER A 649 -2.27 5.74 11.56
CA SER A 649 -1.74 5.22 12.82
C SER A 649 -2.77 4.35 13.51
N TRP A 650 -2.66 3.02 13.42
CA TRP A 650 -3.45 2.11 14.24
C TRP A 650 -2.84 1.97 15.63
N ILE A 651 -3.70 1.89 16.65
CA ILE A 651 -3.22 1.70 18.02
C ILE A 651 -2.58 0.33 18.21
N ARG A 652 -3.11 -0.72 17.57
CA ARG A 652 -2.54 -2.07 17.50
C ARG A 652 -1.08 -2.08 17.07
N ASP A 653 -0.85 -1.59 15.86
CA ASP A 653 0.46 -1.48 15.24
C ASP A 653 1.38 -0.62 16.10
N GLY A 654 0.90 0.58 16.50
CA GLY A 654 1.66 1.53 17.29
C GLY A 654 2.07 1.00 18.66
N ALA A 655 1.22 0.25 19.35
CA ALA A 655 1.50 -0.37 20.63
C ALA A 655 2.61 -1.44 20.53
N MET A 656 2.54 -2.30 19.52
CA MET A 656 3.55 -3.34 19.28
C MET A 656 4.87 -2.74 18.77
N MET A 657 4.79 -1.72 17.90
CA MET A 657 5.95 -0.94 17.47
C MET A 657 6.63 -0.24 18.66
N ALA A 658 5.86 0.37 19.56
CA ALA A 658 6.37 1.00 20.77
C ALA A 658 7.14 0.02 21.67
N GLU A 659 6.63 -1.20 21.89
CA GLU A 659 7.35 -2.24 22.64
C GLU A 659 8.72 -2.56 22.01
N GLY A 660 8.77 -2.73 20.68
CA GLY A 660 10.02 -2.95 19.94
C GLY A 660 11.01 -1.78 20.08
N LEU A 661 10.53 -0.54 19.94
CA LEU A 661 11.33 0.68 20.10
C LEU A 661 11.89 0.78 21.52
N ASN A 662 11.08 0.49 22.53
CA ASN A 662 11.48 0.51 23.94
C ASN A 662 12.65 -0.45 24.20
N ARG A 663 12.55 -1.69 23.72
CA ARG A 663 13.59 -2.73 23.86
C ARG A 663 14.89 -2.38 23.13
N LEU A 664 14.83 -1.60 22.06
CA LEU A 664 15.99 -1.14 21.28
C LEU A 664 16.50 0.25 21.68
N GLY A 665 16.01 0.81 22.79
CA GLY A 665 16.54 2.05 23.37
C GLY A 665 15.99 3.34 22.76
N HIS A 666 14.75 3.31 22.25
CA HIS A 666 14.03 4.44 21.65
C HIS A 666 12.72 4.76 22.38
N ALA A 667 12.73 4.67 23.72
CA ALA A 667 11.52 4.86 24.53
C ALA A 667 10.96 6.30 24.48
N ASP A 668 11.80 7.28 24.13
CA ASP A 668 11.38 8.64 23.83
C ASP A 668 10.32 8.70 22.73
N LEU A 669 10.44 7.85 21.71
CA LEU A 669 9.48 7.78 20.61
C LEU A 669 8.13 7.20 21.06
N SER A 670 8.15 6.25 22.00
CA SER A 670 6.94 5.72 22.64
C SER A 670 6.24 6.80 23.48
N GLN A 671 7.01 7.64 24.20
CA GLN A 671 6.46 8.78 24.93
C GLN A 671 5.78 9.79 24.00
N ASP A 672 6.42 10.14 22.89
CA ASP A 672 5.86 11.07 21.92
C ASP A 672 4.57 10.51 21.30
N TYR A 673 4.56 9.22 20.97
CA TYR A 673 3.37 8.55 20.43
C TYR A 673 2.20 8.54 21.42
N LEU A 674 2.43 8.13 22.68
CA LEU A 674 1.41 8.12 23.72
C LEU A 674 0.81 9.52 23.95
N ARG A 675 1.68 10.55 23.99
CA ARG A 675 1.24 11.94 24.16
C ARG A 675 0.37 12.41 22.99
N TRP A 676 0.70 11.98 21.78
CA TRP A 676 -0.05 12.32 20.59
C TRP A 676 -1.38 11.56 20.48
N TYR A 677 -1.42 10.27 20.85
CA TYR A 677 -2.62 9.44 20.68
C TYR A 677 -3.70 9.72 21.72
N ALA A 678 -3.33 9.95 22.99
CA ALA A 678 -4.28 10.05 24.10
C ALA A 678 -5.42 11.09 23.89
N PRO A 679 -5.21 12.27 23.28
CA PRO A 679 -6.28 13.23 23.01
C PRO A 679 -7.36 12.76 22.02
N TYR A 680 -7.14 11.67 21.28
CA TYR A 680 -8.08 11.13 20.30
C TYR A 680 -9.08 10.13 20.87
N VAL A 681 -8.92 9.70 22.13
CA VAL A 681 -9.92 8.88 22.83
C VAL A 681 -11.25 9.63 22.84
N PHE A 682 -12.33 8.96 22.42
CA PHE A 682 -13.66 9.55 22.33
C PHE A 682 -14.21 9.90 23.72
N ASP A 683 -15.18 10.81 23.77
CA ASP A 683 -15.74 11.32 25.03
C ASP A 683 -16.39 10.23 25.89
N ASN A 684 -16.86 9.15 25.27
CA ASN A 684 -17.44 7.98 25.96
C ASN A 684 -16.40 6.95 26.44
N GLY A 685 -15.10 7.21 26.25
CA GLY A 685 -14.01 6.30 26.60
C GLY A 685 -13.66 5.29 25.52
N LYS A 686 -14.38 5.26 24.39
CA LYS A 686 -13.99 4.43 23.24
C LYS A 686 -12.61 4.86 22.74
N VAL A 687 -11.71 3.91 22.57
CA VAL A 687 -10.42 4.16 21.93
C VAL A 687 -10.59 3.98 20.42
N PRO A 688 -10.23 4.97 19.58
CA PRO A 688 -10.28 4.77 18.13
C PRO A 688 -9.32 3.66 17.71
N CYS A 689 -9.69 2.88 16.69
CA CYS A 689 -8.80 1.83 16.16
C CYS A 689 -7.60 2.41 15.41
N CYS A 690 -7.82 3.52 14.70
CA CYS A 690 -6.77 4.28 14.07
C CYS A 690 -7.07 5.78 14.07
N VAL A 691 -6.00 6.55 13.89
CA VAL A 691 -6.01 8.01 13.76
C VAL A 691 -5.21 8.40 12.52
N ASP A 692 -5.76 9.26 11.68
CA ASP A 692 -5.05 9.87 10.56
C ASP A 692 -5.31 11.38 10.46
N SER A 693 -4.94 12.00 9.33
CA SER A 693 -5.12 13.44 9.11
C SER A 693 -6.57 13.91 9.19
N ARG A 694 -7.55 13.00 9.08
CA ARG A 694 -8.99 13.25 9.19
C ARG A 694 -9.48 13.20 10.64
N GLY A 695 -8.67 12.64 11.56
CA GLY A 695 -8.98 12.50 12.98
C GLY A 695 -9.17 11.05 13.42
N ALA A 696 -9.84 10.88 14.56
CA ALA A 696 -10.13 9.57 15.17
C ALA A 696 -11.15 8.79 14.33
N ASP A 697 -10.85 7.52 14.03
CA ASP A 697 -11.76 6.61 13.34
C ASP A 697 -12.74 5.95 14.33
N PRO A 698 -14.07 6.04 14.11
CA PRO A 698 -15.08 5.53 15.00
C PRO A 698 -15.44 4.05 14.74
N VAL A 699 -14.79 3.35 13.81
CA VAL A 699 -15.04 1.93 13.58
C VAL A 699 -14.79 1.10 14.85
N PRO A 700 -15.68 0.15 15.22
CA PRO A 700 -15.45 -0.73 16.36
C PRO A 700 -14.34 -1.77 16.09
N GLU A 701 -13.20 -1.59 16.75
CA GLU A 701 -12.19 -2.63 17.00
C GLU A 701 -11.98 -2.67 18.52
N ASN A 702 -12.38 -3.78 19.16
CA ASN A 702 -12.50 -3.84 20.62
C ASN A 702 -11.18 -4.12 21.35
N ASP A 703 -10.14 -4.56 20.62
CA ASP A 703 -8.74 -4.68 21.09
C ASP A 703 -8.12 -3.33 21.47
N SER A 704 -8.51 -2.27 20.76
CA SER A 704 -7.91 -0.94 20.79
C SER A 704 -7.78 -0.33 22.20
N HIS A 705 -8.75 -0.64 23.06
CA HIS A 705 -8.77 -0.20 24.46
C HIS A 705 -7.62 -0.81 25.26
N GLY A 706 -7.39 -2.11 25.10
CA GLY A 706 -6.31 -2.83 25.77
C GLY A 706 -4.95 -2.37 25.26
N GLU A 707 -4.83 -2.14 23.95
CA GLU A 707 -3.60 -1.69 23.28
C GLU A 707 -3.17 -0.28 23.74
N PHE A 708 -4.12 0.66 23.87
CA PHE A 708 -3.83 1.99 24.40
C PHE A 708 -3.34 1.96 25.85
N ILE A 709 -3.96 1.12 26.69
CA ILE A 709 -3.58 1.00 28.10
C ILE A 709 -2.21 0.32 28.23
N PHE A 710 -1.97 -0.72 27.42
CA PHE A 710 -0.66 -1.36 27.31
C PHE A 710 0.41 -0.35 26.90
N LEU A 711 0.17 0.47 25.86
CA LEU A 711 1.10 1.53 25.45
C LEU A 711 1.46 2.46 26.62
N ALA A 712 0.48 2.85 27.44
CA ALA A 712 0.72 3.71 28.60
C ALA A 712 1.60 3.03 29.67
N ALA A 713 1.30 1.78 30.02
CA ALA A 713 2.08 1.03 31.00
C ALA A 713 3.48 0.69 30.48
N GLU A 714 3.58 0.24 29.23
CA GLU A 714 4.82 -0.16 28.60
C GLU A 714 5.79 1.02 28.44
N THR A 715 5.28 2.19 28.02
CA THR A 715 6.06 3.42 28.00
C THR A 715 6.60 3.76 29.39
N TYR A 716 5.77 3.64 30.43
CA TYR A 716 6.20 3.91 31.80
C TYR A 716 7.27 2.93 32.30
N ARG A 717 7.15 1.62 32.00
CA ARG A 717 8.14 0.60 32.40
C ARG A 717 9.57 0.95 31.97
N TYR A 718 9.73 1.61 30.82
CA TYR A 718 11.06 1.97 30.28
C TYR A 718 11.50 3.39 30.62
N THR A 719 10.59 4.29 30.98
CA THR A 719 10.89 5.72 31.18
C THR A 719 10.81 6.18 32.61
N GLY A 720 9.96 5.54 33.43
CA GLY A 720 9.65 5.96 34.79
C GLY A 720 8.91 7.30 34.87
N ASP A 721 8.38 7.83 33.77
CA ASP A 721 7.73 9.15 33.74
C ASP A 721 6.32 9.12 34.35
N VAL A 722 6.27 9.31 35.67
CA VAL A 722 5.01 9.39 36.44
C VAL A 722 4.15 10.60 36.01
N THR A 723 4.76 11.68 35.53
CA THR A 723 4.03 12.89 35.13
C THR A 723 3.24 12.64 33.86
N GLN A 724 3.87 12.04 32.84
CA GLN A 724 3.17 11.62 31.63
C GLN A 724 2.10 10.57 31.96
N LEU A 725 2.43 9.56 32.77
CA LEU A 725 1.47 8.52 33.15
C LEU A 725 0.22 9.11 33.84
N ARG A 726 0.41 10.05 34.75
CA ARG A 726 -0.70 10.75 35.42
C ARG A 726 -1.52 11.61 34.45
N SER A 727 -0.91 12.15 33.40
CA SER A 727 -1.61 12.98 32.41
C SER A 727 -2.58 12.19 31.52
N VAL A 728 -2.30 10.92 31.25
CA VAL A 728 -3.15 10.03 30.43
C VAL A 728 -4.10 9.16 31.26
N TRP A 729 -3.98 9.20 32.59
CA TRP A 729 -4.82 8.43 33.51
C TRP A 729 -6.33 8.62 33.29
N PRO A 730 -6.86 9.85 33.05
CA PRO A 730 -8.29 10.02 32.77
C PRO A 730 -8.79 9.22 31.57
N GLN A 731 -7.99 9.16 30.49
CA GLN A 731 -8.29 8.37 29.29
C GLN A 731 -8.22 6.87 29.57
N VAL A 732 -7.24 6.41 30.37
CA VAL A 732 -7.16 5.01 30.81
C VAL A 732 -8.41 4.62 31.62
N GLN A 733 -8.86 5.47 32.54
CA GLN A 733 -10.08 5.22 33.31
C GLN A 733 -11.32 5.16 32.40
N ALA A 734 -11.42 6.07 31.44
CA ALA A 734 -12.53 6.10 30.48
C ALA A 734 -12.55 4.84 29.60
N ALA A 735 -11.38 4.41 29.10
CA ALA A 735 -11.24 3.18 28.32
C ALA A 735 -11.67 1.93 29.11
N ILE A 736 -11.27 1.81 30.38
CA ILE A 736 -11.74 0.70 31.22
C ILE A 736 -13.25 0.77 31.44
N ALA A 737 -13.81 1.96 31.72
CA ALA A 737 -15.25 2.12 31.91
C ALA A 737 -16.03 1.75 30.64
N TYR A 738 -15.49 2.07 29.47
CA TYR A 738 -16.05 1.65 28.19
C TYR A 738 -15.98 0.13 28.00
N MET A 739 -14.84 -0.51 28.28
CA MET A 739 -14.71 -1.97 28.27
C MET A 739 -15.67 -2.67 29.25
N ASP A 740 -15.88 -2.10 30.44
CA ASP A 740 -16.86 -2.62 31.40
C ASP A 740 -18.28 -2.59 30.81
N SER A 741 -18.62 -1.53 30.05
CA SER A 741 -19.91 -1.43 29.37
C SER A 741 -20.06 -2.46 28.24
N LEU A 742 -19.03 -2.65 27.42
CA LEU A 742 -19.00 -3.67 26.37
C LEU A 742 -19.20 -5.08 26.94
N ARG A 743 -18.50 -5.41 28.03
CA ARG A 743 -18.66 -6.71 28.71
C ARG A 743 -20.06 -6.86 29.31
N ALA A 744 -20.67 -5.78 29.81
CA ALA A 744 -22.03 -5.84 30.34
C ALA A 744 -23.06 -6.20 29.27
N GLU A 745 -22.86 -5.79 28.01
CA GLU A 745 -23.73 -6.16 26.87
C GLU A 745 -23.76 -7.67 26.60
N THR A 746 -22.67 -8.37 26.91
CA THR A 746 -22.52 -9.81 26.63
C THR A 746 -22.78 -10.68 27.87
N ARG A 747 -22.79 -10.08 29.07
CA ARG A 747 -23.18 -10.72 30.36
C ARG A 747 -24.69 -10.75 30.58
N VAL A 748 -25.44 -11.13 29.56
CA VAL A 748 -26.91 -11.17 29.57
C VAL A 748 -27.46 -12.59 29.61
N GLU A 749 -28.72 -12.76 30.01
CA GLU A 749 -29.38 -14.07 30.07
C GLU A 749 -29.42 -14.79 28.71
N ALA A 750 -29.50 -14.02 27.62
CA ALA A 750 -29.47 -14.56 26.25
C ALA A 750 -28.16 -15.32 25.94
N ASN A 751 -27.06 -15.00 26.62
CA ASN A 751 -25.77 -15.67 26.49
C ASN A 751 -25.56 -16.76 27.55
N ARG A 752 -26.60 -17.18 28.29
CA ARG A 752 -26.49 -18.26 29.29
C ARG A 752 -27.04 -19.61 28.79
N THR A 753 -27.60 -19.68 27.58
CA THR A 753 -28.12 -20.92 27.02
C THR A 753 -26.98 -21.87 26.63
N PRO A 754 -27.21 -23.20 26.55
CA PRO A 754 -26.18 -24.14 26.13
C PRO A 754 -25.49 -23.79 24.79
N GLU A 755 -26.24 -23.17 23.88
CA GLU A 755 -25.78 -22.78 22.55
C GLU A 755 -24.87 -21.54 22.59
N THR A 756 -25.21 -20.54 23.41
CA THR A 756 -24.53 -19.23 23.43
C THR A 756 -23.63 -19.02 24.65
N ARG A 757 -23.57 -19.96 25.59
CA ARG A 757 -22.77 -19.85 26.82
C ARG A 757 -21.27 -19.64 26.58
N HIS A 758 -20.77 -20.10 25.44
CA HIS A 758 -19.39 -19.87 25.03
C HIS A 758 -19.11 -18.40 24.63
N LEU A 759 -20.13 -17.55 24.50
CA LEU A 759 -20.02 -16.11 24.20
C LEU A 759 -20.20 -15.22 25.46
N PHE A 760 -20.50 -15.83 26.61
CA PHE A 760 -20.83 -15.10 27.82
C PHE A 760 -19.63 -14.35 28.40
N GLY A 761 -19.76 -13.03 28.57
CA GLY A 761 -18.76 -12.20 29.23
C GLY A 761 -17.55 -11.79 28.41
N LEU A 762 -17.51 -12.16 27.13
CA LEU A 762 -16.52 -11.71 26.16
C LEU A 762 -16.75 -10.24 25.76
N LEU A 763 -15.76 -9.62 25.11
CA LEU A 763 -16.03 -8.40 24.35
C LEU A 763 -16.97 -8.72 23.17
N PRO A 764 -17.88 -7.79 22.80
CA PRO A 764 -18.84 -8.04 21.73
C PRO A 764 -18.15 -8.09 20.36
N PRO A 765 -18.85 -8.59 19.32
CA PRO A 765 -18.28 -8.73 17.98
C PRO A 765 -17.73 -7.43 17.42
N SER A 766 -16.53 -7.52 16.83
CA SER A 766 -15.85 -6.39 16.19
C SER A 766 -15.06 -6.85 14.96
N ILE A 767 -14.41 -5.92 14.26
CA ILE A 767 -13.56 -6.21 13.10
C ILE A 767 -12.05 -6.02 13.38
N SER A 768 -11.62 -6.11 14.65
CA SER A 768 -10.23 -5.82 15.04
C SER A 768 -9.18 -6.68 14.35
N HIS A 769 -9.44 -7.99 14.26
CA HIS A 769 -8.51 -8.89 13.58
C HIS A 769 -8.75 -8.80 12.06
N GLU A 770 -7.70 -8.53 11.30
CA GLU A 770 -7.77 -8.26 9.85
C GLU A 770 -8.50 -9.35 9.04
N GLY A 771 -8.51 -10.59 9.57
CA GLY A 771 -9.25 -11.71 8.99
C GLY A 771 -10.79 -11.63 9.09
N TYR A 772 -11.36 -10.65 9.81
CA TYR A 772 -12.81 -10.57 10.10
C TYR A 772 -13.51 -9.33 9.51
N SER A 773 -12.89 -8.65 8.55
CA SER A 773 -13.51 -7.54 7.82
C SER A 773 -14.75 -7.97 7.01
N ASP A 774 -14.92 -9.27 6.74
CA ASP A 774 -16.10 -9.83 6.08
C ASP A 774 -17.37 -9.77 6.94
N ARG A 775 -17.21 -9.90 8.27
CA ARG A 775 -18.27 -9.82 9.28
C ARG A 775 -17.68 -9.72 10.69
N ALA A 776 -18.18 -8.81 11.52
CA ALA A 776 -17.77 -8.73 12.92
C ALA A 776 -17.86 -10.08 13.66
N ALA A 777 -16.84 -10.42 14.44
CA ALA A 777 -16.67 -11.73 15.07
C ALA A 777 -16.34 -11.63 16.57
N TRP A 778 -16.66 -12.66 17.35
CA TRP A 778 -16.33 -12.75 18.78
C TRP A 778 -14.88 -13.19 18.97
N SER A 779 -13.95 -12.28 18.66
CA SER A 779 -12.52 -12.60 18.53
C SER A 779 -11.82 -12.72 19.88
N TYR A 780 -11.11 -13.83 20.14
CA TYR A 780 -10.26 -13.92 21.33
C TYR A 780 -9.06 -12.97 21.27
N TRP A 781 -8.72 -12.44 20.09
CA TRP A 781 -7.78 -11.33 19.94
C TRP A 781 -8.19 -10.13 20.80
N ASP A 782 -9.47 -9.74 20.72
CA ASP A 782 -10.02 -8.61 21.48
C ASP A 782 -9.93 -8.91 22.97
N ASP A 783 -10.30 -10.13 23.36
CA ASP A 783 -10.32 -10.54 24.76
C ASP A 783 -8.92 -10.61 25.38
N PHE A 784 -7.91 -11.09 24.64
CA PHE A 784 -6.52 -11.12 25.12
C PHE A 784 -5.95 -9.71 25.32
N TRP A 785 -6.20 -8.80 24.38
CA TRP A 785 -5.85 -7.39 24.56
C TRP A 785 -6.64 -6.75 25.70
N GLY A 786 -7.92 -7.08 25.85
CA GLY A 786 -8.74 -6.60 26.95
C GLY A 786 -8.20 -7.05 28.32
N LEU A 787 -7.82 -8.31 28.47
CA LEU A 787 -7.20 -8.83 29.70
C LEU A 787 -5.88 -8.13 30.02
N LEU A 788 -5.05 -7.91 28.99
CA LEU A 788 -3.83 -7.13 29.11
C LEU A 788 -4.12 -5.68 29.53
N GLY A 789 -5.15 -5.05 28.95
CA GLY A 789 -5.61 -3.72 29.33
C GLY A 789 -6.00 -3.62 30.80
N TYR A 790 -6.79 -4.56 31.33
CA TYR A 790 -7.12 -4.59 32.75
C TYR A 790 -5.89 -4.79 33.65
N ARG A 791 -4.98 -5.70 33.27
CA ARG A 791 -3.72 -5.94 34.00
C ARG A 791 -2.90 -4.65 34.10
N ASP A 792 -2.70 -4.01 32.97
CA ASP A 792 -1.85 -2.82 32.87
C ASP A 792 -2.54 -1.60 33.50
N ALA A 793 -3.86 -1.46 33.43
CA ALA A 793 -4.59 -0.44 34.17
C ALA A 793 -4.48 -0.61 35.69
N ALA A 794 -4.51 -1.84 36.21
CA ALA A 794 -4.32 -2.10 37.63
C ALA A 794 -2.90 -1.76 38.09
N PHE A 795 -1.89 -2.06 37.25
CA PHE A 795 -0.51 -1.65 37.46
C PHE A 795 -0.37 -0.12 37.48
N ILE A 796 -0.97 0.58 36.51
CA ILE A 796 -0.96 2.05 36.44
C ILE A 796 -1.63 2.65 37.69
N ALA A 797 -2.82 2.16 38.06
CA ALA A 797 -3.54 2.63 39.24
C ALA A 797 -2.70 2.48 40.51
N THR A 798 -2.05 1.32 40.68
CA THR A 798 -1.16 1.05 41.81
C THR A 798 0.03 2.01 41.82
N THR A 799 0.66 2.20 40.66
CA THR A 799 1.81 3.11 40.46
C THR A 799 1.46 4.56 40.79
N LEU A 800 0.24 5.00 40.47
CA LEU A 800 -0.23 6.37 40.73
C LEU A 800 -0.81 6.55 42.15
N GLY A 801 -0.95 5.48 42.93
CA GLY A 801 -1.53 5.51 44.28
C GLY A 801 -3.06 5.51 44.31
N GLU A 802 -3.72 5.16 43.19
CA GLU A 802 -5.18 5.11 43.04
C GLU A 802 -5.74 3.78 43.55
N THR A 803 -5.64 3.55 44.86
CA THR A 803 -5.88 2.23 45.49
C THR A 803 -7.28 1.66 45.28
N GLU A 804 -8.33 2.50 45.31
CA GLU A 804 -9.70 2.07 45.06
C GLU A 804 -9.90 1.64 43.61
N ALA A 805 -9.35 2.42 42.67
CA ALA A 805 -9.39 2.08 41.24
C ALA A 805 -8.63 0.78 40.98
N ALA A 806 -7.43 0.61 41.56
CA ALA A 806 -6.63 -0.61 41.43
C ALA A 806 -7.41 -1.85 41.87
N ALA A 807 -8.05 -1.80 43.05
CA ALA A 807 -8.84 -2.92 43.58
C ALA A 807 -10.06 -3.24 42.70
N ARG A 808 -10.78 -2.23 42.21
CA ARG A 808 -11.94 -2.40 41.31
C ARG A 808 -11.52 -3.01 39.97
N ILE A 809 -10.45 -2.49 39.37
CA ILE A 809 -9.94 -2.94 38.08
C ILE A 809 -9.44 -4.39 38.18
N GLU A 810 -8.73 -4.74 39.26
CA GLU A 810 -8.27 -6.11 39.49
C GLU A 810 -9.43 -7.10 39.68
N ALA A 811 -10.49 -6.70 40.39
CA ALA A 811 -11.70 -7.51 40.49
C ALA A 811 -12.38 -7.74 39.13
N ALA A 812 -12.46 -6.69 38.30
CA ALA A 812 -12.99 -6.78 36.94
C ALA A 812 -12.11 -7.66 36.03
N ARG A 813 -10.79 -7.57 36.17
CA ARG A 813 -9.80 -8.43 35.48
C ARG A 813 -10.02 -9.90 35.81
N ALA A 814 -10.14 -10.22 37.11
CA ALA A 814 -10.33 -11.59 37.57
C ALA A 814 -11.65 -12.18 37.08
N GLU A 815 -12.73 -11.39 37.07
CA GLU A 815 -14.01 -11.80 36.48
C GLU A 815 -13.85 -12.08 34.97
N PHE A 816 -13.22 -11.15 34.24
CA PHE A 816 -13.03 -11.30 32.81
C PHE A 816 -12.18 -12.51 32.44
N ALA A 817 -11.07 -12.74 33.17
CA ALA A 817 -10.19 -13.88 32.94
C ALA A 817 -10.94 -15.22 33.13
N ALA A 818 -11.84 -15.29 34.12
CA ALA A 818 -12.67 -16.46 34.35
C ALA A 818 -13.67 -16.68 33.20
N ASP A 819 -14.30 -15.61 32.69
CA ASP A 819 -15.23 -15.68 31.56
C ASP A 819 -14.51 -16.13 30.28
N VAL A 820 -13.36 -15.53 29.94
CA VAL A 820 -12.56 -15.86 28.76
C VAL A 820 -12.09 -17.31 28.81
N THR A 821 -11.57 -17.77 29.96
CA THR A 821 -11.12 -19.16 30.12
C THR A 821 -12.27 -20.17 29.98
N ALA A 822 -13.44 -19.84 30.55
CA ALA A 822 -14.64 -20.66 30.42
C ALA A 822 -15.16 -20.68 28.97
N SER A 823 -15.10 -19.53 28.30
CA SER A 823 -15.43 -19.39 26.89
C SER A 823 -14.52 -20.24 26.01
N ILE A 824 -13.19 -20.15 26.12
CA ILE A 824 -12.24 -20.94 25.31
C ILE A 824 -12.56 -22.44 25.39
N THR A 825 -12.78 -22.93 26.61
CA THR A 825 -13.15 -24.35 26.82
C THR A 825 -14.54 -24.66 26.24
N GLY A 826 -15.51 -23.76 26.43
CA GLY A 826 -16.87 -23.90 25.91
C GLY A 826 -16.93 -23.90 24.38
N THR A 827 -16.18 -23.04 23.72
CA THR A 827 -16.04 -22.93 22.27
C THR A 827 -15.45 -24.21 21.69
N ALA A 828 -14.40 -24.76 22.30
CA ALA A 828 -13.81 -26.03 21.88
C ALA A 828 -14.84 -27.17 21.91
N ILE A 829 -15.67 -27.22 22.95
CA ILE A 829 -16.76 -28.20 23.08
C ILE A 829 -17.86 -27.94 22.04
N HIS A 830 -18.28 -26.68 21.87
CA HIS A 830 -19.36 -26.28 20.97
C HIS A 830 -19.05 -26.66 19.51
N HIS A 831 -17.87 -26.28 19.03
CA HIS A 831 -17.41 -26.54 17.65
C HIS A 831 -16.75 -27.90 17.46
N ARG A 832 -16.53 -28.65 18.55
CA ARG A 832 -15.86 -29.97 18.56
C ARG A 832 -14.45 -29.92 17.98
N ILE A 833 -13.67 -28.98 18.48
CA ILE A 833 -12.28 -28.72 18.08
C ILE A 833 -11.32 -28.97 19.26
N ASP A 834 -10.05 -29.20 18.97
CA ASP A 834 -8.99 -29.46 19.97
C ASP A 834 -7.95 -28.34 20.06
N TRP A 835 -8.23 -27.16 19.50
CA TRP A 835 -7.39 -25.95 19.55
C TRP A 835 -8.16 -24.75 20.14
N ILE A 836 -7.46 -23.68 20.47
CA ILE A 836 -8.04 -22.37 20.81
C ILE A 836 -8.47 -21.73 19.48
N ALA A 837 -9.77 -21.45 19.33
CA ALA A 837 -10.30 -20.84 18.12
C ALA A 837 -9.76 -19.42 17.90
N GLY A 838 -9.84 -18.90 16.67
CA GLY A 838 -9.61 -17.47 16.42
C GLY A 838 -10.76 -16.62 16.99
N ALA A 839 -12.00 -17.00 16.65
CA ALA A 839 -13.22 -16.41 17.19
C ALA A 839 -14.16 -17.46 17.80
N ALA A 840 -14.79 -17.10 18.91
CA ALA A 840 -15.68 -17.97 19.67
C ALA A 840 -16.90 -18.44 18.87
N ASP A 841 -17.49 -17.55 18.07
CA ASP A 841 -18.66 -17.85 17.24
C ASP A 841 -18.32 -18.64 15.96
N ARG A 842 -17.08 -18.54 15.47
CA ARG A 842 -16.64 -19.18 14.22
C ARG A 842 -15.98 -20.55 14.42
N GLY A 843 -15.30 -20.77 15.55
CA GLY A 843 -14.55 -22.01 15.80
C GLY A 843 -13.38 -22.22 14.83
N ASP A 844 -12.93 -21.16 14.18
CA ASP A 844 -11.89 -21.16 13.16
C ASP A 844 -10.48 -21.31 13.76
N PHE A 845 -9.50 -21.57 12.90
CA PHE A 845 -8.12 -21.79 13.33
C PHE A 845 -7.26 -20.57 13.02
N ASP A 846 -6.75 -19.93 14.07
CA ASP A 846 -5.82 -18.81 13.95
C ASP A 846 -4.81 -18.79 15.12
N ALA A 847 -3.72 -19.52 14.94
CA ALA A 847 -2.64 -19.55 15.93
C ALA A 847 -1.90 -18.21 16.05
N THR A 848 -1.86 -17.42 14.97
CA THR A 848 -1.16 -16.13 14.93
C THR A 848 -1.87 -15.11 15.82
N SER A 849 -3.21 -15.06 15.80
CA SER A 849 -3.97 -14.28 16.79
C SER A 849 -3.73 -14.77 18.21
N THR A 850 -3.69 -16.09 18.40
CA THR A 850 -3.49 -16.72 19.72
C THR A 850 -2.14 -16.36 20.35
N THR A 851 -1.13 -15.93 19.57
CA THR A 851 0.17 -15.53 20.13
C THR A 851 0.08 -14.36 21.10
N ILE A 852 -0.93 -13.49 20.98
CA ILE A 852 -1.13 -12.34 21.89
C ILE A 852 -1.41 -12.81 23.32
N GLY A 853 -2.09 -13.95 23.48
CA GLY A 853 -2.27 -14.57 24.79
C GLY A 853 -0.95 -14.96 25.45
N LEU A 854 0.12 -15.22 24.68
CA LEU A 854 1.46 -15.49 25.21
C LEU A 854 2.29 -14.22 25.38
N SER A 855 2.39 -13.39 24.33
CA SER A 855 3.09 -12.11 24.36
C SER A 855 2.34 -11.11 23.49
N PRO A 856 1.98 -9.92 24.02
CA PRO A 856 2.36 -9.39 25.34
C PRO A 856 1.46 -9.83 26.52
N GLY A 857 0.45 -10.68 26.31
CA GLY A 857 -0.56 -10.99 27.31
C GLY A 857 -0.09 -11.77 28.56
N GLY A 858 0.96 -12.60 28.45
CA GLY A 858 1.51 -13.33 29.60
C GLY A 858 0.61 -14.44 30.17
N LEU A 859 -0.43 -14.85 29.45
CA LEU A 859 -1.49 -15.76 29.93
C LEU A 859 -1.12 -17.25 29.82
N GLN A 860 0.14 -17.58 29.52
CA GLN A 860 0.56 -18.96 29.23
C GLN A 860 0.17 -19.95 30.33
N ALA A 861 0.27 -19.57 31.61
CA ALA A 861 -0.07 -20.44 32.73
C ALA A 861 -1.60 -20.56 32.97
N GLU A 862 -2.38 -19.62 32.46
CA GLU A 862 -3.82 -19.48 32.67
C GLU A 862 -4.63 -20.16 31.56
N LEU A 863 -4.08 -20.19 30.34
CA LEU A 863 -4.70 -20.83 29.20
C LEU A 863 -4.83 -22.36 29.38
N PRO A 864 -5.91 -22.99 28.86
CA PRO A 864 -6.07 -24.45 28.91
C PRO A 864 -4.93 -25.17 28.16
N GLN A 865 -4.01 -25.78 28.91
CA GLN A 865 -2.74 -26.30 28.36
C GLN A 865 -2.92 -27.29 27.20
N GLY A 866 -3.94 -28.16 27.27
CA GLY A 866 -4.23 -29.11 26.19
C GLY A 866 -4.58 -28.41 24.86
N LEU A 867 -5.43 -27.39 24.91
CA LEU A 867 -5.81 -26.60 23.73
C LEU A 867 -4.65 -25.73 23.24
N LEU A 868 -3.91 -25.10 24.16
CA LEU A 868 -2.75 -24.28 23.83
C LEU A 868 -1.70 -25.08 23.06
N ILE A 869 -1.28 -26.23 23.58
CA ILE A 869 -0.28 -27.09 22.93
C ILE A 869 -0.78 -27.55 21.56
N ARG A 870 -2.03 -28.03 21.47
CA ARG A 870 -2.61 -28.48 20.20
C ARG A 870 -2.76 -27.36 19.16
N THR A 871 -2.98 -26.12 19.58
CA THR A 871 -3.02 -24.95 18.68
C THR A 871 -1.70 -24.78 17.95
N PHE A 872 -0.58 -24.81 18.67
CA PHE A 872 0.75 -24.63 18.08
C PHE A 872 1.31 -25.90 17.41
N GLU A 873 0.89 -27.11 17.81
CA GLU A 873 1.15 -28.32 17.03
C GLU A 873 0.43 -28.28 15.68
N LYS A 874 -0.85 -27.89 15.65
CA LYS A 874 -1.60 -27.74 14.40
C LYS A 874 -1.03 -26.63 13.51
N TYR A 875 -0.56 -25.52 14.11
CA TYR A 875 0.18 -24.50 13.38
C TYR A 875 1.42 -25.10 12.70
N TRP A 876 2.23 -25.84 13.46
CA TRP A 876 3.45 -26.47 12.94
C TRP A 876 3.17 -27.48 11.82
N GLU A 877 2.12 -28.29 11.96
CA GLU A 877 1.65 -29.22 10.92
C GLU A 877 1.30 -28.46 9.63
N ASN A 878 0.52 -27.37 9.72
CA ASN A 878 0.13 -26.55 8.58
C ASN A 878 1.34 -25.81 7.96
N PHE A 879 2.18 -25.22 8.80
CA PHE A 879 3.39 -24.50 8.41
C PHE A 879 4.34 -25.41 7.63
N THR A 880 4.64 -26.60 8.15
CA THR A 880 5.55 -27.54 7.49
C THR A 880 4.96 -28.12 6.22
N ALA A 881 3.63 -28.33 6.16
CA ALA A 881 2.95 -28.71 4.93
C ALA A 881 3.08 -27.62 3.85
N ARG A 882 2.89 -26.35 4.21
CA ARG A 882 3.07 -25.19 3.32
C ARG A 882 4.52 -25.07 2.85
N ALA A 883 5.47 -25.06 3.79
CA ALA A 883 6.90 -24.93 3.48
C ALA A 883 7.43 -26.06 2.59
N ALA A 884 6.87 -27.28 2.74
CA ALA A 884 7.18 -28.42 1.87
C ALA A 884 6.31 -28.50 0.60
N ASN A 885 5.47 -27.49 0.32
CA ASN A 885 4.52 -27.45 -0.80
C ASN A 885 3.65 -28.72 -0.91
N ARG A 886 3.21 -29.26 0.24
CA ARG A 886 2.30 -30.42 0.32
C ARG A 886 0.83 -30.04 0.30
N THR A 887 0.53 -28.76 0.49
CA THR A 887 -0.80 -28.16 0.39
C THR A 887 -0.76 -27.05 -0.65
N ASP A 888 -1.85 -26.86 -1.38
CA ASP A 888 -1.97 -25.70 -2.27
C ASP A 888 -2.18 -24.43 -1.42
N TRP A 889 -1.41 -23.40 -1.72
CA TRP A 889 -1.49 -22.09 -1.07
C TRP A 889 -1.10 -21.01 -2.07
N LYS A 890 -1.71 -19.83 -1.93
CA LYS A 890 -1.51 -18.68 -2.83
C LYS A 890 -0.59 -17.63 -2.22
N ASP A 891 -0.82 -17.31 -0.95
CA ASP A 891 -0.09 -16.33 -0.16
C ASP A 891 -0.16 -16.69 1.33
N TYR A 892 0.65 -16.00 2.12
CA TYR A 892 0.53 -15.89 3.57
C TYR A 892 0.94 -14.49 4.01
N THR A 893 0.61 -14.12 5.24
CA THR A 893 1.07 -12.88 5.86
C THR A 893 2.28 -13.12 6.78
N PRO A 894 3.38 -12.35 6.66
CA PRO A 894 4.50 -12.45 7.58
C PRO A 894 4.20 -12.00 9.03
N TYR A 895 2.97 -11.56 9.36
CA TYR A 895 2.54 -11.47 10.77
C TYR A 895 2.73 -12.80 11.53
N GLU A 896 2.82 -13.92 10.81
CA GLU A 896 3.20 -15.22 11.38
C GLU A 896 4.58 -15.24 12.04
N LEU A 897 5.44 -14.23 11.85
CA LEU A 897 6.70 -14.08 12.58
C LEU A 897 6.51 -14.12 14.10
N ARG A 898 5.34 -13.69 14.61
CA ARG A 898 4.97 -13.82 16.04
C ARG A 898 4.97 -15.26 16.55
N ASN A 899 4.73 -16.22 15.67
CA ASN A 899 4.81 -17.65 16.03
C ASN A 899 6.25 -18.05 16.38
N VAL A 900 7.28 -17.36 15.87
CA VAL A 900 8.68 -17.60 16.30
C VAL A 900 8.81 -17.33 17.80
N GLY A 901 8.33 -16.18 18.28
CA GLY A 901 8.33 -15.85 19.71
C GLY A 901 7.49 -16.82 20.55
N ALA A 902 6.30 -17.21 20.05
CA ALA A 902 5.45 -18.20 20.71
C ALA A 902 6.14 -19.56 20.85
N LEU A 903 6.77 -20.06 19.78
CA LEU A 903 7.52 -21.32 19.78
C LEU A 903 8.70 -21.26 20.77
N VAL A 904 9.39 -20.12 20.89
CA VAL A 904 10.44 -19.93 21.92
C VAL A 904 9.87 -20.07 23.33
N ARG A 905 8.75 -19.38 23.63
CA ARG A 905 8.10 -19.41 24.94
C ARG A 905 7.52 -20.78 25.31
N LEU A 906 7.15 -21.57 24.31
CA LEU A 906 6.70 -22.96 24.46
C LEU A 906 7.86 -23.97 24.49
N GLY A 907 9.12 -23.52 24.53
CA GLY A 907 10.30 -24.39 24.59
C GLY A 907 10.64 -25.09 23.26
N GLN A 908 9.99 -24.71 22.16
CA GLN A 908 10.14 -25.33 20.83
C GLN A 908 11.27 -24.67 20.01
N ARG A 909 12.48 -24.62 20.58
CA ARG A 909 13.67 -23.91 20.04
C ARG A 909 13.96 -24.19 18.57
N GLU A 910 14.08 -25.46 18.18
CA GLU A 910 14.45 -25.83 16.80
C GLU A 910 13.38 -25.45 15.78
N ARG A 911 12.11 -25.51 16.19
CA ARG A 911 10.97 -25.10 15.34
C ARG A 911 10.97 -23.59 15.15
N ALA A 912 11.28 -22.81 16.20
CA ALA A 912 11.41 -21.36 16.10
C ALA A 912 12.49 -20.95 15.08
N MET A 913 13.68 -21.58 15.14
CA MET A 913 14.75 -21.35 14.18
C MET A 913 14.35 -21.72 12.75
N THR A 914 13.69 -22.86 12.57
CA THR A 914 13.22 -23.31 11.25
C THR A 914 12.18 -22.36 10.67
N ALA A 915 11.26 -21.87 11.49
CA ALA A 915 10.25 -20.88 11.08
C ALA A 915 10.91 -19.55 10.70
N LEU A 916 11.86 -19.07 11.50
CA LEU A 916 12.59 -17.84 11.21
C LEU A 916 13.33 -17.91 9.86
N ASP A 917 13.99 -19.02 9.58
CA ASP A 917 14.72 -19.24 8.32
C ASP A 917 13.79 -19.23 7.10
N PHE A 918 12.58 -19.79 7.24
CA PHE A 918 11.55 -19.71 6.21
C PHE A 918 11.16 -18.25 5.93
N PHE A 919 10.86 -17.47 6.97
CA PHE A 919 10.48 -16.06 6.79
C PHE A 919 11.62 -15.22 6.20
N PHE A 920 12.88 -15.46 6.55
CA PHE A 920 14.01 -14.74 5.95
C PHE A 920 14.15 -14.99 4.44
N ALA A 921 13.77 -16.17 3.95
CA ALA A 921 13.76 -16.49 2.52
C ALA A 921 12.70 -15.68 1.76
N ASP A 922 11.69 -15.16 2.46
CA ASP A 922 10.55 -14.44 1.91
C ASP A 922 10.64 -12.91 2.00
N ARG A 923 11.82 -12.40 2.37
CA ARG A 923 12.18 -10.98 2.20
C ARG A 923 12.28 -10.65 0.71
N ARG A 924 11.84 -9.44 0.32
CA ARG A 924 11.72 -9.05 -1.10
C ARG A 924 12.21 -7.62 -1.36
N PRO A 925 13.28 -7.44 -2.17
CA PRO A 925 14.36 -8.40 -2.42
C PRO A 925 15.01 -8.86 -1.12
N VAL A 926 15.58 -10.06 -1.11
CA VAL A 926 16.18 -10.66 0.10
C VAL A 926 17.24 -9.75 0.73
N ALA A 927 18.03 -9.06 -0.10
CA ALA A 927 19.13 -8.20 0.32
C ALA A 927 18.70 -6.87 0.97
N TRP A 928 17.40 -6.53 0.96
CA TRP A 928 16.89 -5.31 1.59
C TRP A 928 16.25 -5.54 2.96
N ASN A 929 16.37 -6.75 3.50
CA ASN A 929 15.96 -7.09 4.86
C ASN A 929 14.49 -6.75 5.22
N GLY A 930 13.61 -6.56 4.23
CA GLY A 930 12.22 -6.13 4.42
C GLY A 930 11.20 -7.15 3.96
N TRP A 931 10.04 -7.14 4.62
CA TRP A 931 8.85 -7.91 4.23
C TRP A 931 7.75 -6.96 3.79
N ALA A 932 6.96 -7.42 2.82
CA ALA A 932 5.65 -6.88 2.53
C ALA A 932 4.62 -7.45 3.51
N GLU A 933 3.42 -6.87 3.55
CA GLU A 933 2.30 -7.41 4.33
C GLU A 933 1.85 -8.78 3.83
N VAL A 934 1.83 -8.97 2.51
CA VAL A 934 1.41 -10.23 1.88
C VAL A 934 2.54 -10.77 1.02
N VAL A 935 2.89 -12.03 1.26
CA VAL A 935 3.89 -12.76 0.45
C VAL A 935 3.18 -13.82 -0.37
N GLY A 936 3.27 -13.68 -1.69
CA GLY A 936 2.80 -14.69 -2.63
C GLY A 936 3.78 -15.85 -2.81
N ARG A 937 3.22 -17.03 -3.09
CA ARG A 937 4.00 -18.22 -3.48
C ARG A 937 4.85 -17.95 -4.73
N ASP A 938 4.23 -17.38 -5.77
CA ASP A 938 4.89 -17.05 -7.03
C ASP A 938 5.39 -15.60 -7.00
N LEU A 939 6.72 -15.44 -6.98
CA LEU A 939 7.42 -14.16 -6.84
C LEU A 939 6.98 -13.08 -7.83
N ARG A 940 6.57 -13.45 -9.05
CA ARG A 940 6.24 -12.50 -10.12
C ARG A 940 4.75 -12.38 -10.42
N GLU A 941 3.90 -13.12 -9.72
CA GLU A 941 2.44 -13.00 -9.89
C GLU A 941 1.96 -11.67 -9.28
N PRO A 942 1.37 -10.76 -10.09
CA PRO A 942 0.92 -9.47 -9.59
C PRO A 942 -0.18 -9.61 -8.54
N ARG A 943 -0.01 -8.91 -7.42
CA ARG A 943 -0.98 -8.84 -6.33
C ARG A 943 -0.81 -7.59 -5.47
N PHE A 944 -1.82 -7.29 -4.69
CA PHE A 944 -1.68 -6.39 -3.56
C PHE A 944 -0.73 -7.01 -2.54
N ILE A 945 0.28 -6.25 -2.11
CA ILE A 945 1.26 -6.68 -1.10
C ILE A 945 1.31 -5.75 0.12
N GLY A 946 0.46 -4.72 0.15
CA GLY A 946 0.52 -3.67 1.17
C GLY A 946 1.73 -2.76 1.00
N ASP A 947 2.23 -2.23 2.11
CA ASP A 947 3.50 -1.51 2.15
C ASP A 947 4.69 -2.47 2.21
N MET A 948 5.80 -2.06 1.60
CA MET A 948 7.07 -2.76 1.67
C MET A 948 8.21 -1.74 1.80
N PRO A 949 8.95 -1.74 2.92
CA PRO A 949 8.75 -2.59 4.10
C PRO A 949 7.45 -2.28 4.87
N HIS A 950 6.86 -3.29 5.51
CA HIS A 950 5.76 -3.13 6.47
C HIS A 950 6.32 -2.99 7.90
N ALA A 951 6.13 -1.84 8.53
CA ALA A 951 6.74 -1.50 9.81
C ALA A 951 6.12 -2.27 11.01
N TRP A 952 4.85 -2.67 10.94
CA TRP A 952 4.27 -3.54 11.97
C TRP A 952 4.93 -4.93 11.95
N ILE A 953 5.15 -5.51 10.76
CA ILE A 953 5.90 -6.77 10.61
C ILE A 953 7.35 -6.61 11.07
N SER A 954 7.95 -5.45 10.82
CA SER A 954 9.29 -5.11 11.33
C SER A 954 9.31 -5.17 12.86
N SER A 955 8.26 -4.70 13.54
CA SER A 955 8.13 -4.82 15.00
C SER A 955 7.90 -6.26 15.47
N ASP A 956 7.09 -7.05 14.75
CA ASP A 956 6.86 -8.47 15.05
C ASP A 956 8.16 -9.27 14.96
N TYR A 957 8.97 -9.00 13.94
CA TYR A 957 10.31 -9.55 13.80
C TYR A 957 11.20 -9.15 14.98
N ILE A 958 11.31 -7.86 15.30
CA ILE A 958 12.16 -7.36 16.39
C ILE A 958 11.79 -8.04 17.71
N ARG A 959 10.50 -8.04 18.07
CA ARG A 959 10.00 -8.64 19.32
C ARG A 959 10.27 -10.13 19.38
N SER A 960 9.96 -10.86 18.31
CA SER A 960 10.15 -12.32 18.26
C SER A 960 11.62 -12.72 18.24
N ALA A 961 12.46 -11.98 17.53
CA ALA A 961 13.91 -12.20 17.48
C ALA A 961 14.54 -11.91 18.85
N LEU A 962 14.16 -10.81 19.51
CA LEU A 962 14.64 -10.52 20.86
C LEU A 962 14.19 -11.57 21.88
N ASP A 963 12.98 -12.12 21.77
CA ASP A 963 12.51 -13.21 22.64
C ASP A 963 13.39 -14.48 22.55
N MET A 964 14.11 -14.69 21.44
CA MET A 964 15.11 -15.77 21.38
C MET A 964 16.26 -15.56 22.36
N PHE A 965 16.64 -14.30 22.63
CA PHE A 965 17.75 -13.93 23.51
C PHE A 965 17.31 -13.62 24.92
N VAL A 966 16.21 -12.89 25.08
CA VAL A 966 15.66 -12.47 26.37
C VAL A 966 14.18 -12.15 26.28
N TYR A 967 13.39 -12.67 27.21
CA TYR A 967 12.01 -12.22 27.43
C TYR A 967 11.64 -12.28 28.91
N GLU A 968 10.61 -11.53 29.29
CA GLU A 968 10.05 -11.56 30.63
C GLU A 968 9.01 -12.69 30.78
N ARG A 969 9.11 -13.42 31.90
CA ARG A 969 8.12 -14.41 32.33
C ARG A 969 7.19 -13.76 33.36
N ASP A 970 5.97 -13.43 32.92
CA ASP A 970 4.98 -12.69 33.72
C ASP A 970 4.56 -13.39 35.03
N ALA A 971 4.76 -14.71 35.13
CA ALA A 971 4.38 -15.45 36.34
C ALA A 971 5.22 -15.09 37.57
N ASP A 972 6.44 -14.60 37.38
CA ASP A 972 7.39 -14.33 38.46
C ASP A 972 8.35 -13.15 38.21
N ASP A 973 8.09 -12.33 37.17
CA ASP A 973 8.92 -11.18 36.81
C ASP A 973 10.40 -11.54 36.56
N ALA A 974 10.65 -12.76 36.08
CA ALA A 974 11.99 -13.25 35.77
C ALA A 974 12.35 -13.01 34.30
N LEU A 975 13.63 -12.73 34.03
CA LEU A 975 14.14 -12.66 32.65
C LEU A 975 14.66 -14.02 32.20
N VAL A 976 14.00 -14.61 31.20
CA VAL A 976 14.42 -15.86 30.57
C VAL A 976 15.48 -15.57 29.52
N LEU A 977 16.64 -16.23 29.60
CA LEU A 977 17.81 -15.96 28.75
C LEU A 977 18.07 -17.09 27.75
N ALA A 978 18.44 -16.73 26.52
CA ALA A 978 18.93 -17.64 25.48
C ALA A 978 17.98 -18.82 25.17
N ALA A 979 16.67 -18.64 25.33
CA ALA A 979 15.67 -19.70 25.17
C ALA A 979 15.54 -20.18 23.71
N GLY A 980 15.75 -19.29 22.74
CA GLY A 980 15.62 -19.58 21.31
C GLY A 980 16.93 -19.85 20.57
N LEU A 981 18.10 -19.78 21.24
CA LEU A 981 19.40 -19.82 20.57
C LEU A 981 19.95 -21.24 20.39
N PRO A 982 20.43 -21.63 19.20
CA PRO A 982 21.02 -22.94 18.94
C PRO A 982 22.22 -23.28 19.84
N MET A 983 22.30 -24.55 20.25
CA MET A 983 23.45 -25.04 21.03
C MET A 983 24.76 -25.03 20.24
N THR A 984 24.68 -25.16 18.91
CA THR A 984 25.81 -25.01 17.99
C THR A 984 26.41 -23.61 18.06
N TRP A 985 25.57 -22.58 18.18
CA TRP A 985 26.03 -21.19 18.32
C TRP A 985 26.65 -20.92 19.68
N ILE A 986 26.05 -21.46 20.76
CA ILE A 986 26.62 -21.41 22.11
C ILE A 986 27.99 -22.10 22.16
N ALA A 987 28.18 -23.16 21.37
CA ALA A 987 29.43 -23.91 21.25
C ALA A 987 30.45 -23.30 20.27
N SER A 988 30.09 -22.23 19.55
CA SER A 988 31.01 -21.52 18.67
C SER A 988 32.10 -20.78 19.45
N ALA A 989 33.16 -20.36 18.76
CA ALA A 989 34.22 -19.56 19.38
C ALA A 989 33.72 -18.22 19.93
N THR A 990 32.72 -17.63 19.26
CA THR A 990 32.07 -16.38 19.66
C THR A 990 31.13 -16.59 20.84
N GLY A 991 30.38 -17.69 20.85
CA GLY A 991 29.24 -17.89 21.74
C GLY A 991 28.04 -17.05 21.30
N VAL A 992 27.12 -16.80 22.23
CA VAL A 992 25.93 -15.97 22.01
C VAL A 992 25.70 -14.97 23.15
N GLY A 993 24.88 -13.95 22.93
CA GLY A 993 24.52 -13.00 23.98
C GLY A 993 23.98 -11.69 23.45
N VAL A 994 23.88 -10.69 24.32
CA VAL A 994 23.40 -9.34 23.98
C VAL A 994 24.22 -8.28 24.71
N ARG A 995 24.25 -7.06 24.18
CA ARG A 995 24.76 -5.85 24.84
C ARG A 995 23.75 -4.72 24.73
N GLU A 996 23.56 -4.01 25.83
CA GLU A 996 22.68 -2.82 25.93
C GLU A 996 21.21 -2.99 25.51
N VAL A 997 20.72 -4.22 25.33
CA VAL A 997 19.29 -4.48 25.07
C VAL A 997 18.48 -4.03 26.29
N ARG A 998 17.44 -3.22 26.07
CA ARG A 998 16.65 -2.66 27.17
C ARG A 998 15.60 -3.65 27.63
N THR A 999 15.37 -3.65 28.94
CA THR A 999 14.28 -4.37 29.61
C THR A 999 13.60 -3.42 30.59
N PRO A 1000 12.41 -3.75 31.13
CA PRO A 1000 11.79 -2.97 32.22
C PRO A 1000 12.69 -2.80 33.45
N TYR A 1001 13.72 -3.65 33.59
CA TYR A 1001 14.65 -3.70 34.71
C TYR A 1001 16.03 -3.08 34.41
N GLY A 1002 16.16 -2.35 33.29
CA GLY A 1002 17.39 -1.69 32.86
C GLY A 1002 18.13 -2.41 31.72
N PRO A 1003 19.26 -1.86 31.25
CA PRO A 1003 20.03 -2.41 30.12
C PRO A 1003 20.66 -3.75 30.48
N LEU A 1004 20.40 -4.76 29.67
CA LEU A 1004 20.92 -6.11 29.81
C LEU A 1004 22.15 -6.31 28.95
N THR A 1005 23.21 -6.82 29.58
CA THR A 1005 24.37 -7.37 28.87
C THR A 1005 24.73 -8.74 29.43
N TYR A 1006 24.71 -9.75 28.57
CA TYR A 1006 25.15 -11.10 28.94
C TYR A 1006 25.89 -11.78 27.78
N GLY A 1007 26.71 -12.77 28.13
CA GLY A 1007 27.36 -13.66 27.18
C GLY A 1007 27.28 -15.11 27.65
N LEU A 1008 26.96 -16.02 26.76
CA LEU A 1008 26.82 -17.45 26.98
C LEU A 1008 27.70 -18.20 25.98
N ARG A 1009 28.68 -18.94 26.48
CA ARG A 1009 29.61 -19.70 25.61
C ARG A 1009 30.04 -21.01 26.22
N ARG A 1010 30.18 -22.05 25.40
CA ARG A 1010 30.77 -23.33 25.79
C ARG A 1010 32.26 -23.36 25.44
N THR A 1011 33.08 -23.70 26.44
CA THR A 1011 34.53 -23.86 26.34
C THR A 1011 34.91 -25.24 26.87
N GLY A 1012 35.29 -26.15 25.98
CA GLY A 1012 35.44 -27.57 26.32
C GLY A 1012 34.12 -28.15 26.85
N ALA A 1013 34.16 -28.79 28.02
CA ALA A 1013 32.97 -29.33 28.68
C ALA A 1013 32.21 -28.30 29.55
N THR A 1014 32.68 -27.06 29.66
CA THR A 1014 32.07 -26.05 30.53
C THR A 1014 31.31 -25.01 29.73
N THR A 1015 30.01 -24.83 30.00
CA THR A 1015 29.23 -23.69 29.52
C THR A 1015 29.27 -22.57 30.56
N VAL A 1016 29.62 -21.36 30.15
CA VAL A 1016 29.76 -20.20 31.04
C VAL A 1016 28.79 -19.11 30.59
N LEU A 1017 27.95 -18.67 31.51
CA LEU A 1017 27.13 -17.46 31.38
C LEU A 1017 27.74 -16.35 32.23
N THR A 1018 27.91 -15.17 31.65
CA THR A 1018 28.36 -13.96 32.33
C THR A 1018 27.32 -12.86 32.23
N LEU A 1019 27.05 -12.19 33.34
CA LEU A 1019 26.14 -11.05 33.47
C LEU A 1019 26.90 -9.82 33.93
N ASP A 1020 26.58 -8.66 33.37
CA ASP A 1020 27.17 -7.37 33.78
C ASP A 1020 26.53 -6.79 35.06
N GLY A 1021 25.48 -7.44 35.55
CA GLY A 1021 24.64 -7.15 36.72
C GLY A 1021 24.16 -5.70 36.88
N ARG A 1022 23.90 -5.00 35.78
CA ARG A 1022 23.13 -3.74 35.80
C ARG A 1022 21.62 -3.99 35.85
N THR A 1023 21.15 -5.02 35.16
CA THR A 1023 19.74 -5.45 35.20
C THR A 1023 19.46 -6.24 36.46
N GLN A 1024 18.38 -5.89 37.18
CA GLN A 1024 17.97 -6.60 38.40
C GLN A 1024 16.47 -6.93 38.39
N PRO A 1025 16.05 -7.97 37.64
CA PRO A 1025 14.67 -8.41 37.64
C PRO A 1025 14.25 -8.97 39.01
N PRO A 1026 13.04 -8.69 39.53
CA PRO A 1026 12.56 -9.21 40.80
C PRO A 1026 12.59 -10.74 40.89
N GLY A 1027 12.20 -11.43 39.81
CA GLY A 1027 12.24 -12.90 39.70
C GLY A 1027 13.64 -13.48 39.47
N GLY A 1028 14.65 -12.64 39.28
CA GLY A 1028 15.98 -13.08 38.83
C GLY A 1028 15.98 -13.46 37.34
N PHE A 1029 16.96 -14.29 36.95
CA PHE A 1029 17.12 -14.79 35.60
C PHE A 1029 16.83 -16.29 35.54
N VAL A 1030 16.35 -16.74 34.39
CA VAL A 1030 16.10 -18.15 34.11
C VAL A 1030 16.90 -18.55 32.88
N LEU A 1031 17.68 -19.62 32.99
CA LEU A 1031 18.34 -20.25 31.84
C LEU A 1031 17.68 -21.62 31.58
N PRO A 1032 16.76 -21.72 30.60
CA PRO A 1032 16.16 -22.99 30.21
C PRO A 1032 17.15 -23.84 29.42
N TRP A 1033 17.24 -25.13 29.76
CA TRP A 1033 18.15 -26.07 29.09
C TRP A 1033 17.41 -26.98 28.10
N PRO A 1034 17.86 -27.09 26.83
CA PRO A 1034 17.12 -27.80 25.77
C PRO A 1034 16.85 -29.27 26.08
N GLU A 1035 15.65 -29.79 25.79
CA GLU A 1035 15.28 -31.19 26.05
C GLU A 1035 16.25 -32.21 25.44
N GLY A 1036 16.79 -31.93 24.26
CA GLY A 1036 17.74 -32.81 23.55
C GLY A 1036 19.16 -32.81 24.11
N GLU A 1037 19.51 -31.92 25.03
CA GLU A 1037 20.83 -31.85 25.65
C GLU A 1037 20.84 -32.53 27.03
N ALA A 1038 21.96 -33.14 27.42
CA ALA A 1038 22.13 -33.61 28.80
C ALA A 1038 22.21 -32.42 29.76
N LEU A 1039 21.56 -32.51 30.92
CA LEU A 1039 21.68 -31.49 31.97
C LEU A 1039 23.10 -31.50 32.54
N PRO A 1040 23.76 -30.33 32.65
CA PRO A 1040 25.02 -30.19 33.36
C PRO A 1040 24.91 -30.69 34.80
N THR A 1041 25.83 -31.56 35.18
CA THR A 1041 25.82 -32.26 36.49
C THR A 1041 26.36 -31.39 37.62
N ARG A 1042 27.20 -30.40 37.29
CA ARG A 1042 27.75 -29.46 38.26
C ARG A 1042 27.44 -28.04 37.82
N VAL A 1043 26.59 -27.37 38.59
CA VAL A 1043 26.26 -25.96 38.40
C VAL A 1043 26.88 -25.14 39.53
N ARG A 1044 27.52 -24.03 39.16
CA ARG A 1044 28.00 -23.03 40.11
C ARG A 1044 27.53 -21.64 39.72
N ILE A 1045 26.91 -20.93 40.66
CA ILE A 1045 26.54 -19.51 40.55
C ILE A 1045 27.45 -18.73 41.50
N ASP A 1046 28.29 -17.85 40.96
CA ASP A 1046 29.31 -17.09 41.69
C ASP A 1046 30.15 -17.98 42.64
N GLY A 1047 30.49 -19.18 42.15
CA GLY A 1047 31.29 -20.18 42.88
C GLY A 1047 30.51 -21.05 43.88
N ARG A 1048 29.23 -20.77 44.15
CA ARG A 1048 28.35 -21.56 45.03
C ARG A 1048 27.60 -22.62 44.22
N GLY A 1049 27.42 -23.82 44.77
CA GLY A 1049 26.63 -24.87 44.12
C GLY A 1049 25.17 -24.44 43.94
N ALA A 1050 24.56 -24.83 42.82
CA ALA A 1050 23.14 -24.63 42.54
C ALA A 1050 22.55 -25.88 41.88
N GLU A 1051 21.22 -25.98 41.84
CA GLU A 1051 20.47 -27.11 41.31
C GLU A 1051 19.48 -26.65 40.24
N TRP A 1052 19.07 -27.59 39.39
CA TRP A 1052 18.06 -27.36 38.35
C TRP A 1052 16.65 -27.56 38.93
N THR A 1053 15.70 -26.71 38.52
CA THR A 1053 14.27 -26.91 38.75
C THR A 1053 13.65 -27.46 37.47
N GLY A 1054 13.51 -28.78 37.39
CA GLY A 1054 13.19 -29.42 36.11
C GLY A 1054 14.33 -29.24 35.11
N ARG A 1055 14.11 -28.44 34.06
CA ARG A 1055 15.14 -28.05 33.08
C ARG A 1055 15.50 -26.56 33.12
N ASP A 1056 14.97 -25.83 34.09
CA ASP A 1056 15.26 -24.42 34.30
C ASP A 1056 16.34 -24.24 35.37
N LEU A 1057 17.34 -23.41 35.08
CA LEU A 1057 18.27 -22.94 36.09
C LEU A 1057 17.84 -21.55 36.57
N LEU A 1058 17.47 -21.45 37.85
CA LEU A 1058 17.11 -20.19 38.48
C LEU A 1058 18.36 -19.47 38.97
N ILE A 1059 18.51 -18.20 38.58
CA ILE A 1059 19.71 -17.40 38.80
C ILE A 1059 19.30 -16.10 39.51
N PRO A 1060 19.85 -15.79 40.70
CA PRO A 1060 19.51 -14.54 41.40
C PRO A 1060 19.92 -13.28 40.61
N ALA A 1061 19.16 -12.19 40.73
CA ALA A 1061 19.38 -10.92 40.02
C ALA A 1061 20.78 -10.29 40.20
N GLY A 1062 21.46 -10.59 41.32
CA GLY A 1062 22.81 -10.10 41.59
C GLY A 1062 23.95 -10.96 41.02
N ALA A 1063 23.63 -12.10 40.40
CA ALA A 1063 24.62 -13.06 39.92
C ALA A 1063 25.48 -12.50 38.79
N ARG A 1064 26.75 -12.89 38.74
CA ARG A 1064 27.71 -12.40 37.72
C ARG A 1064 28.25 -13.49 36.82
N ARG A 1065 28.50 -14.67 37.37
CA ARG A 1065 29.12 -15.77 36.64
C ARG A 1065 28.49 -17.10 37.00
N ILE A 1066 28.01 -17.80 35.98
CA ILE A 1066 27.41 -19.12 36.10
C ILE A 1066 28.25 -20.11 35.29
N GLU A 1067 28.67 -21.21 35.92
CA GLU A 1067 29.45 -22.28 35.29
C GLU A 1067 28.66 -23.59 35.32
N LEU A 1068 28.48 -24.20 34.16
CA LEU A 1068 27.74 -25.45 33.95
C LEU A 1068 28.70 -26.50 33.39
N ARG A 1069 28.87 -27.64 34.07
CA ARG A 1069 29.78 -28.74 33.66
C ARG A 1069 29.12 -30.10 33.57
#